data_AF-A0A0M0JF63-F1
#
_entry.id   AF-A0A0M0JF63-F1
#
_cell.length_a   1.000
_cell.length_b   1.000
_cell.length_c   1.000
_cell.angle_alpha   90.00
_cell.angle_beta   90.00
_cell.angle_gamma   90.00
#
_symmetry.space_group_name_H-M   'P 1'
#
loop_
_entity.id
_entity.type
_entity.pdbx_description
1 polymer ?
#
loop_
_entity_poly.entity_id
_entity_poly.type
_entity_poly.pdbx_seq_one_letter_code
_entity_poly.pdbx_strand_id
1 'polypeptide(L)'
;MISAEESPEWALSAVVLLMPLTSTILRSTLFKKSNELPHVIFRVFAISFAVAATAVLLAWIIWVGVGNQYTDANMQKWSRALRCDMRRAQSQFNGAVALNLSEPNVTALNVTSTTDTCLVAYLLWGCPLITSLGSYLFAGIFYGFGLFIQKHEDNAVELAVKGGMVTLITMLGVAMSFNAYSSVLFHSLVVLMFTTAWVSTVIIVSTIGWKRFLNAARKSSTVAGAKRRLAEYESLKGLVVVMGLLFFVPYLITHMVKQLFRTCLGRIKCLSCCMLPPVPNSRGWLLTEEATELVVELRSWRWVSVLSWATLFAWLGWFFLYFPMLTNIFVAYFIQLLSPLNWGLVSFIFLALGIFMFLNPAFPGPVLYLMGGVLITPLCDKAWNGEVSTRATPVIGPFFWTVFLCFLVKLVSNVLCQKIFGECMGSDPKVRSMLAPNSMPMRTVRYVVSEPGCSLGKVLIFCAFPADWPVSVYYGVLFNMPGGDKMTTLSAVLATSPIVILIAPFVAMGTLAFYASIWGAFWNTVMSLITIFNVAVTSVASLVCLYYIAQAVRDPVKKAVVEAYEEDKDVAAIDAASAARNALVADVTTWDKMPLLVKLLLFVPKLGFIASSYMLFFAKSHMYVDLDITGDYNTVACTTASPECPTPHVKPLGWAGFALILFHLLGDHIFNRWVSNKVGAHSGADKTVPEPPTDPQAAPAAIAPVPVAQQCAA
;
A
#
# COMPACT_ATOMS: atom_id res chain seq x y z
N MET A 1 -21.93 -4.00 14.88
CA MET A 1 -21.65 -2.61 15.28
C MET A 1 -20.47 -2.69 16.22
N ILE A 2 -19.31 -2.26 15.75
CA ILE A 2 -18.07 -2.26 16.54
C ILE A 2 -18.22 -1.12 17.57
N SER A 3 -17.90 -1.38 18.84
CA SER A 3 -18.00 -0.35 19.88
C SER A 3 -17.06 0.81 19.55
N ALA A 4 -17.48 2.05 19.82
CA ALA A 4 -16.62 3.22 19.70
C ALA A 4 -15.39 3.14 20.64
N GLU A 5 -15.43 2.27 21.65
CA GLU A 5 -14.28 1.94 22.50
C GLU A 5 -13.23 1.08 21.78
N GLU A 6 -13.64 0.21 20.86
CA GLU A 6 -12.73 -0.70 20.14
C GLU A 6 -12.13 -0.05 18.87
N SER A 7 -12.71 1.05 18.39
CA SER A 7 -12.34 1.66 17.10
C SER A 7 -12.66 3.17 17.03
N PRO A 8 -11.95 4.02 17.79
CA PRO A 8 -12.20 5.47 17.85
C PRO A 8 -12.06 6.20 16.50
N GLU A 9 -11.36 5.62 15.52
CA GLU A 9 -11.22 6.11 14.14
C GLU A 9 -12.55 6.32 13.40
N TRP A 10 -13.62 5.61 13.76
CA TRP A 10 -14.92 5.78 13.11
C TRP A 10 -15.55 7.14 13.40
N ALA A 11 -15.29 7.73 14.57
CA ALA A 11 -15.80 9.06 14.90
C ALA A 11 -15.16 10.13 14.00
N LEU A 12 -13.84 10.05 13.77
CA LEU A 12 -13.14 10.95 12.85
C LEU A 12 -13.58 10.71 11.39
N SER A 13 -13.73 9.45 11.01
CA SER A 13 -14.20 9.09 9.66
C SER A 13 -15.62 9.58 9.40
N ALA A 14 -16.51 9.55 10.40
CA ALA A 14 -17.86 10.08 10.30
C ALA A 14 -17.90 11.59 10.00
N VAL A 15 -17.00 12.39 10.61
CA VAL A 15 -16.89 13.83 10.30
C VAL A 15 -16.46 14.05 8.86
N VAL A 16 -15.50 13.28 8.36
CA VAL A 16 -15.05 13.36 6.95
C VAL A 16 -16.15 12.92 5.99
N LEU A 17 -16.95 11.90 6.35
CA LEU A 17 -18.10 11.45 5.56
C LEU A 17 -19.24 12.47 5.49
N LEU A 18 -19.27 13.50 6.35
CA LEU A 18 -20.22 14.61 6.26
C LEU A 18 -19.76 15.71 5.28
N MET A 19 -18.49 15.74 4.87
CA MET A 19 -17.99 16.74 3.92
C MET A 19 -18.60 16.72 2.50
N PRO A 20 -18.98 15.55 1.92
CA PRO A 20 -19.78 15.53 0.70
C PRO A 20 -21.10 16.28 0.84
N LEU A 21 -21.75 16.19 2.01
CA LEU A 21 -23.01 16.87 2.29
C LEU A 21 -22.80 18.38 2.36
N THR A 22 -21.78 18.85 3.09
CA THR A 22 -21.46 20.28 3.17
C THR A 22 -21.07 20.84 1.82
N SER A 23 -20.29 20.11 1.01
CA SER A 23 -19.92 20.51 -0.36
C SER A 23 -21.14 20.58 -1.28
N THR A 24 -22.08 19.64 -1.13
CA THR A 24 -23.35 19.64 -1.88
C THR A 24 -24.24 20.82 -1.48
N ILE A 25 -24.32 21.14 -0.19
CA ILE A 25 -25.04 22.31 0.33
C ILE A 25 -24.38 23.60 -0.15
N LEU A 26 -23.06 23.72 -0.05
CA LEU A 26 -22.31 24.88 -0.51
C LEU A 26 -22.52 25.09 -2.01
N ARG A 27 -22.55 23.99 -2.78
CA ARG A 27 -22.85 24.05 -4.21
C ARG A 27 -24.27 24.50 -4.49
N SER A 28 -25.27 23.91 -3.84
CA SER A 28 -26.68 24.23 -4.09
C SER A 28 -27.05 25.64 -3.65
N THR A 29 -26.37 26.17 -2.63
CA THR A 29 -26.58 27.53 -2.10
C THR A 29 -25.87 28.59 -2.93
N LEU A 30 -24.60 28.40 -3.30
CA LEU A 30 -23.79 29.40 -4.01
C LEU A 30 -23.94 29.32 -5.54
N PHE A 31 -24.17 28.14 -6.10
CA PHE A 31 -24.22 27.92 -7.55
C PHE A 31 -25.61 27.41 -7.98
N LYS A 32 -26.60 28.32 -8.00
CA LYS A 32 -27.99 28.03 -8.38
C LYS A 32 -28.20 27.73 -9.87
N LYS A 33 -27.25 28.06 -10.76
CA LYS A 33 -27.32 27.78 -12.21
C LYS A 33 -26.27 26.74 -12.62
N SER A 34 -26.68 25.77 -13.44
CA SER A 34 -25.86 24.64 -13.92
C SER A 34 -24.71 24.99 -14.88
N ASN A 35 -24.50 26.27 -15.18
CA ASN A 35 -23.55 26.73 -16.20
C ASN A 35 -22.24 27.27 -15.64
N GLU A 36 -22.07 27.28 -14.32
CA GLU A 36 -20.81 27.71 -13.71
C GLU A 36 -19.69 26.71 -14.02
N LEU A 37 -18.54 27.24 -14.43
CA LEU A 37 -17.40 26.43 -14.86
C LEU A 37 -16.85 25.64 -13.67
N PRO A 38 -16.59 24.32 -13.80
CA PRO A 38 -16.18 23.47 -12.68
C PRO A 38 -14.95 23.98 -11.90
N HIS A 39 -14.01 24.65 -12.57
CA HIS A 39 -12.82 25.21 -11.93
C HIS A 39 -13.15 26.32 -10.91
N VAL A 40 -14.20 27.11 -11.14
CA VAL A 40 -14.65 28.14 -10.19
C VAL A 40 -15.20 27.49 -8.93
N ILE A 41 -16.00 26.43 -9.09
CA ILE A 41 -16.56 25.67 -7.98
C ILE A 41 -15.43 25.06 -7.12
N PHE A 42 -14.41 24.45 -7.75
CA PHE A 42 -13.28 23.88 -7.02
C PHE A 42 -12.42 24.92 -6.29
N ARG A 43 -12.23 26.11 -6.86
CA ARG A 43 -11.54 27.22 -6.16
C ARG A 43 -12.32 27.72 -4.96
N VAL A 44 -13.64 27.84 -5.08
CA VAL A 44 -14.51 28.21 -3.96
C VAL A 44 -14.45 27.15 -2.87
N PHE A 45 -14.53 25.87 -3.22
CA PHE A 45 -14.32 24.78 -2.26
C PHE A 45 -12.95 24.88 -1.59
N ALA A 46 -11.88 25.06 -2.35
CA ALA A 46 -10.54 25.18 -1.78
C ALA A 46 -10.43 26.34 -0.78
N ILE A 47 -10.92 27.52 -1.14
CA ILE A 47 -10.91 28.69 -0.25
C ILE A 47 -11.78 28.44 0.97
N SER A 48 -12.99 27.89 0.81
CA SER A 48 -13.89 27.57 1.93
C SER A 48 -13.26 26.57 2.90
N PHE A 49 -12.65 25.50 2.40
CA PHE A 49 -11.95 24.52 3.24
C PHE A 49 -10.71 25.10 3.91
N ALA A 50 -9.93 25.93 3.20
CA ALA A 50 -8.76 26.60 3.79
C ALA A 50 -9.20 27.57 4.90
N VAL A 51 -10.21 28.40 4.68
CA VAL A 51 -10.73 29.34 5.69
C VAL A 51 -11.27 28.60 6.90
N ALA A 52 -12.07 27.53 6.69
CA ALA A 52 -12.57 26.69 7.78
C ALA A 52 -11.42 26.01 8.54
N ALA A 53 -10.42 25.49 7.84
CA ALA A 53 -9.23 24.89 8.43
C ALA A 53 -8.47 25.89 9.30
N THR A 54 -8.21 27.09 8.79
CA THR A 54 -7.57 28.18 9.54
C THR A 54 -8.37 28.57 10.76
N ALA A 55 -9.69 28.73 10.63
CA ALA A 55 -10.55 29.12 11.75
C ALA A 55 -10.56 28.06 12.86
N VAL A 56 -10.68 26.78 12.51
CA VAL A 56 -10.64 25.67 13.46
C VAL A 56 -9.25 25.54 14.10
N LEU A 57 -8.17 25.72 13.33
CA LEU A 57 -6.80 25.68 13.86
C LEU A 57 -6.54 26.82 14.83
N LEU A 58 -6.92 28.05 14.46
CA LEU A 58 -6.78 29.21 15.34
C LEU A 58 -7.63 29.05 16.60
N ALA A 59 -8.88 28.61 16.47
CA ALA A 59 -9.73 28.33 17.62
C ALA A 59 -9.11 27.27 18.54
N TRP A 60 -8.52 26.22 17.97
CA TRP A 60 -7.83 25.18 18.73
C TRP A 60 -6.56 25.71 19.40
N ILE A 61 -5.71 26.46 18.70
CA ILE A 61 -4.50 27.08 19.26
C ILE A 61 -4.86 28.03 20.40
N ILE A 62 -5.89 28.87 20.23
CA ILE A 62 -6.39 29.77 21.28
C ILE A 62 -6.92 28.96 22.45
N TRP A 63 -7.74 27.93 22.19
CA TRP A 63 -8.31 27.07 23.23
C TRP A 63 -7.22 26.38 24.06
N VAL A 64 -6.18 25.85 23.41
CA VAL A 64 -5.00 25.27 24.04
C VAL A 64 -4.22 26.34 24.80
N GLY A 65 -4.02 27.53 24.22
CA GLY A 65 -3.30 28.65 24.81
C GLY A 65 -3.96 29.25 26.06
N VAL A 66 -5.29 29.15 26.19
CA VAL A 66 -6.06 29.60 27.38
C VAL A 66 -6.01 28.57 28.54
N GLY A 67 -5.14 27.57 28.44
CA GLY A 67 -4.88 26.61 29.52
C GLY A 67 -5.57 25.26 29.35
N ASN A 68 -6.17 24.97 28.19
CA ASN A 68 -6.66 23.63 27.84
C ASN A 68 -5.59 22.78 27.16
N GLN A 69 -4.33 23.02 27.51
CA GLN A 69 -3.22 22.14 27.14
C GLN A 69 -3.52 20.71 27.60
N TYR A 70 -3.02 19.72 26.87
CA TYR A 70 -3.15 18.31 27.25
C TYR A 70 -2.19 17.99 28.41
N THR A 71 -2.46 18.59 29.57
CA THR A 71 -1.77 18.38 30.84
C THR A 71 -2.48 17.31 31.66
N ASP A 72 -1.80 16.74 32.64
CA ASP A 72 -2.38 15.70 33.50
C ASP A 72 -3.69 16.13 34.17
N ALA A 73 -3.79 17.40 34.59
CA ALA A 73 -4.99 17.95 35.21
C ALA A 73 -6.20 17.98 34.26
N ASN A 74 -5.98 18.40 33.01
CA ASN A 74 -7.03 18.43 31.99
C ASN A 74 -7.35 17.02 31.48
N MET A 75 -6.33 16.19 31.31
CA MET A 75 -6.47 14.78 30.96
C MET A 75 -7.35 14.04 31.98
N GLN A 76 -7.15 14.26 33.28
CA GLN A 76 -8.01 13.71 34.34
C GLN A 76 -9.44 14.26 34.32
N LYS A 77 -9.66 15.48 33.83
CA LYS A 77 -10.99 16.06 33.65
C LYS A 77 -11.74 15.37 32.50
N TRP A 78 -11.05 15.16 31.38
CA TRP A 78 -11.58 14.42 30.23
C TRP A 78 -11.78 12.94 30.54
N SER A 79 -10.84 12.31 31.23
CA SER A 79 -10.93 10.90 31.61
C SER A 79 -12.12 10.67 32.55
N ARG A 80 -12.34 11.54 33.54
CA ARG A 80 -13.54 11.49 34.39
C ARG A 80 -14.83 11.65 33.59
N ALA A 81 -14.86 12.57 32.63
CA ALA A 81 -16.03 12.78 31.77
C ALA A 81 -16.33 11.55 30.89
N LEU A 82 -15.30 10.87 30.43
CA LEU A 82 -15.38 9.65 29.60
C LEU A 82 -15.40 8.35 30.42
N ARG A 83 -15.53 8.44 31.75
CA ARG A 83 -15.49 7.29 32.69
C ARG A 83 -14.23 6.41 32.59
N CYS A 84 -13.12 7.02 32.16
CA CYS A 84 -11.80 6.40 32.10
C CYS A 84 -11.01 6.72 33.38
N ASP A 85 -10.67 5.70 34.17
CA ASP A 85 -9.87 5.88 35.39
C ASP A 85 -8.35 5.76 35.12
N MET A 86 -7.76 6.89 34.72
CA MET A 86 -6.33 7.01 34.46
C MET A 86 -5.46 6.77 35.70
N ARG A 87 -5.96 7.01 36.93
CA ARG A 87 -5.18 6.75 38.15
C ARG A 87 -4.90 5.27 38.33
N ARG A 88 -5.82 4.39 37.95
CA ARG A 88 -5.62 2.94 38.03
C ARG A 88 -4.59 2.46 37.01
N ALA A 89 -4.66 2.98 35.77
CA ALA A 89 -3.68 2.70 34.72
C ALA A 89 -2.28 3.23 35.07
N GLN A 90 -2.18 4.48 35.54
CA GLN A 90 -0.92 5.15 35.85
C GLN A 90 -0.33 4.75 37.22
N SER A 91 -1.13 4.32 38.20
CA SER A 91 -0.61 3.74 39.47
C SER A 91 -0.15 2.29 39.32
N GLN A 92 -0.78 1.50 38.45
CA GLN A 92 -0.22 0.21 38.02
C GLN A 92 1.09 0.40 37.24
N PHE A 93 1.21 1.47 36.46
CA PHE A 93 2.44 1.83 35.75
C PHE A 93 3.54 2.37 36.68
N ASN A 94 3.24 3.31 37.58
CA ASN A 94 4.22 3.91 38.48
C ASN A 94 4.71 2.95 39.57
N GLY A 95 3.88 2.00 40.00
CA GLY A 95 4.32 0.87 40.83
C GLY A 95 5.27 -0.08 40.10
N ALA A 96 5.18 -0.14 38.76
CA ALA A 96 6.08 -0.91 37.90
C ALA A 96 7.31 -0.11 37.42
N VAL A 97 7.27 1.23 37.40
CA VAL A 97 8.41 2.10 37.02
C VAL A 97 9.34 2.40 38.19
N ALA A 98 8.98 2.00 39.42
CA ALA A 98 9.96 1.72 40.48
C ALA A 98 10.76 0.43 40.17
N LEU A 99 11.22 0.29 38.93
CA LEU A 99 12.14 -0.75 38.48
C LEU A 99 13.54 -0.32 38.93
N ASN A 100 13.99 -0.93 40.03
CA ASN A 100 15.41 -1.06 40.30
C ASN A 100 16.04 -1.72 39.07
N LEU A 101 16.85 -0.98 38.31
CA LEU A 101 17.63 -1.44 37.15
C LEU A 101 18.68 -2.53 37.50
N SER A 102 18.55 -3.20 38.64
CA SER A 102 19.45 -4.21 39.19
C SER A 102 18.87 -5.63 39.19
N GLU A 103 17.60 -5.85 38.82
CA GLU A 103 17.02 -7.20 38.78
C GLU A 103 16.36 -7.52 37.41
N PRO A 104 16.58 -8.72 36.84
CA PRO A 104 16.22 -9.06 35.46
C PRO A 104 14.82 -9.69 35.29
N ASN A 105 13.98 -9.73 36.33
CA ASN A 105 12.65 -10.37 36.25
C ASN A 105 11.54 -9.33 36.13
N VAL A 106 11.21 -8.95 34.89
CA VAL A 106 10.06 -8.09 34.60
C VAL A 106 8.83 -8.99 34.38
N THR A 107 7.92 -9.04 35.36
CA THR A 107 6.59 -9.64 35.17
C THR A 107 5.64 -8.64 34.53
N ALA A 108 5.12 -8.98 33.35
CA ALA A 108 4.20 -8.16 32.59
C ALA A 108 2.87 -7.86 33.32
N LEU A 109 2.46 -6.60 33.27
CA LEU A 109 1.17 -6.13 33.76
C LEU A 109 0.14 -6.10 32.60
N ASN A 110 -1.00 -6.73 32.84
CA ASN A 110 -2.14 -6.85 31.95
C ASN A 110 -2.89 -5.50 31.85
N VAL A 111 -2.36 -4.54 31.07
CA VAL A 111 -2.90 -3.16 30.90
C VAL A 111 -3.34 -2.94 29.46
N THR A 112 -4.35 -3.69 29.00
CA THR A 112 -4.82 -3.57 27.60
C THR A 112 -6.21 -2.95 27.49
N SER A 113 -7.09 -3.05 28.48
CA SER A 113 -8.49 -2.59 28.32
C SER A 113 -8.77 -1.14 28.74
N THR A 114 -7.88 -0.49 29.50
CA THR A 114 -8.09 0.88 30.03
C THR A 114 -7.36 1.96 29.22
N THR A 115 -6.38 1.58 28.42
CA THR A 115 -5.57 2.46 27.56
C THR A 115 -6.33 2.92 26.31
N ASP A 116 -7.14 2.05 25.70
CA ASP A 116 -7.89 2.35 24.47
C ASP A 116 -9.00 3.38 24.70
N THR A 117 -9.68 3.31 25.85
CA THR A 117 -10.71 4.28 26.25
C THR A 117 -10.12 5.67 26.53
N CYS A 118 -8.87 5.74 26.99
CA CYS A 118 -8.15 6.99 27.23
C CYS A 118 -7.62 7.63 25.92
N LEU A 119 -7.31 6.81 24.91
CA LEU A 119 -6.94 7.27 23.57
C LEU A 119 -8.09 8.06 22.91
N VAL A 120 -9.36 7.70 23.18
CA VAL A 120 -10.54 8.45 22.74
C VAL A 120 -10.50 9.89 23.25
N ALA A 121 -10.14 10.10 24.51
CA ALA A 121 -10.04 11.43 25.12
C ALA A 121 -8.99 12.30 24.42
N TYR A 122 -7.87 11.68 24.07
CA TYR A 122 -6.79 12.30 23.34
C TYR A 122 -7.18 12.62 21.89
N LEU A 123 -7.81 11.68 21.19
CA LEU A 123 -8.30 11.87 19.82
C LEU A 123 -9.36 12.96 19.76
N LEU A 124 -10.24 13.07 20.76
CA LEU A 124 -11.20 14.17 20.88
C LEU A 124 -10.52 15.53 21.07
N TRP A 125 -9.48 15.60 21.90
CA TRP A 125 -8.70 16.82 22.11
C TRP A 125 -7.91 17.23 20.86
N GLY A 126 -7.29 16.27 20.16
CA GLY A 126 -6.53 16.49 18.93
C GLY A 126 -7.38 16.60 17.67
N CYS A 127 -8.67 16.26 17.72
CA CYS A 127 -9.58 16.21 16.58
C CYS A 127 -9.62 17.53 15.79
N PRO A 128 -9.70 18.73 16.41
CA PRO A 128 -9.72 19.98 15.66
C PRO A 128 -8.44 20.22 14.84
N LEU A 129 -7.27 19.88 15.40
CA LEU A 129 -5.98 19.96 14.70
C LEU A 129 -5.94 18.98 13.51
N ILE A 130 -6.29 17.71 13.76
CA ILE A 130 -6.29 16.67 12.72
C ILE A 130 -7.28 17.03 11.60
N THR A 131 -8.47 17.50 11.96
CA THR A 131 -9.52 17.91 11.00
C THR A 131 -9.10 19.15 10.21
N SER A 132 -8.41 20.11 10.85
CA SER A 132 -7.86 21.27 10.14
C SER A 132 -6.78 20.87 9.14
N LEU A 133 -5.83 20.02 9.52
CA LEU A 133 -4.81 19.50 8.62
C LEU A 133 -5.40 18.71 7.45
N GLY A 134 -6.37 17.85 7.72
CA GLY A 134 -7.14 17.15 6.68
C GLY A 134 -7.84 18.14 5.74
N SER A 135 -8.46 19.19 6.28
CA SER A 135 -9.14 20.22 5.51
C SER A 135 -8.18 21.05 4.64
N TYR A 136 -6.97 21.34 5.11
CA TYR A 136 -5.92 21.94 4.28
C TYR A 136 -5.48 21.03 3.13
N LEU A 137 -5.39 19.71 3.39
CA LEU A 137 -5.09 18.74 2.35
C LEU A 137 -6.20 18.71 1.28
N PHE A 138 -7.48 18.72 1.69
CA PHE A 138 -8.61 18.89 0.78
C PHE A 138 -8.54 20.21 0.00
N ALA A 139 -8.24 21.32 0.68
CA ALA A 139 -8.11 22.62 0.05
C ALA A 139 -7.01 22.62 -1.03
N GLY A 140 -5.85 22.02 -0.74
CA GLY A 140 -4.76 21.85 -1.69
C GLY A 140 -5.16 20.99 -2.90
N ILE A 141 -5.85 19.86 -2.67
CA ILE A 141 -6.36 18.99 -3.74
C ILE A 141 -7.34 19.76 -4.63
N PHE A 142 -8.34 20.42 -4.07
CA PHE A 142 -9.34 21.16 -4.84
C PHE A 142 -8.72 22.38 -5.55
N TYR A 143 -7.78 23.08 -4.92
CA TYR A 143 -7.08 24.21 -5.53
C TYR A 143 -6.25 23.77 -6.73
N GLY A 144 -5.44 22.73 -6.55
CA GLY A 144 -4.62 22.15 -7.62
C GLY A 144 -5.48 21.63 -8.77
N PHE A 145 -6.58 20.95 -8.46
CA PHE A 145 -7.51 20.45 -9.45
C PHE A 145 -8.25 21.58 -10.18
N GLY A 146 -8.65 22.65 -9.47
CA GLY A 146 -9.26 23.84 -10.05
C GLY A 146 -8.32 24.61 -10.99
N LEU A 147 -7.06 24.82 -10.58
CA LEU A 147 -6.03 25.40 -11.45
C LEU A 147 -5.81 24.56 -12.71
N PHE A 148 -5.84 23.24 -12.57
CA PHE A 148 -5.61 22.35 -13.69
C PHE A 148 -6.78 22.34 -14.69
N ILE A 149 -8.03 22.24 -14.21
CA ILE A 149 -9.23 22.31 -15.07
C ILE A 149 -9.24 23.61 -15.86
N GLN A 150 -8.86 24.73 -15.25
CA GLN A 150 -8.78 26.01 -15.94
C GLN A 150 -7.82 25.97 -17.14
N LYS A 151 -6.72 25.21 -17.05
CA LYS A 151 -5.69 25.13 -18.09
C LYS A 151 -5.96 24.06 -19.15
N HIS A 152 -6.71 23.02 -18.80
CA HIS A 152 -6.91 21.82 -19.62
C HIS A 152 -8.35 21.29 -19.50
N GLU A 153 -9.33 22.13 -19.83
CA GLU A 153 -10.77 21.85 -19.65
C GLU A 153 -11.21 20.54 -20.32
N ASP A 154 -10.75 20.26 -21.54
CA ASP A 154 -11.10 19.06 -22.30
C ASP A 154 -10.47 17.77 -21.74
N ASN A 155 -9.31 17.88 -21.06
CA ASN A 155 -8.57 16.75 -20.49
C ASN A 155 -8.78 16.60 -18.98
N ALA A 156 -9.61 17.45 -18.38
CA ALA A 156 -9.86 17.49 -16.94
C ALA A 156 -10.31 16.15 -16.38
N VAL A 157 -11.28 15.49 -17.03
CA VAL A 157 -11.81 14.19 -16.60
C VAL A 157 -10.77 13.09 -16.80
N GLU A 158 -10.05 13.12 -17.91
CA GLU A 158 -9.01 12.14 -18.20
C GLU A 158 -7.89 12.19 -17.15
N LEU A 159 -7.46 13.40 -16.76
CA LEU A 159 -6.46 13.56 -15.71
C LEU A 159 -7.03 13.28 -14.33
N ALA A 160 -8.30 13.58 -14.05
CA ALA A 160 -8.94 13.19 -12.78
C ALA A 160 -8.85 11.69 -12.53
N VAL A 161 -9.10 10.90 -13.58
CA VAL A 161 -9.00 9.44 -13.51
C VAL A 161 -7.55 9.00 -13.34
N LYS A 162 -6.59 9.58 -14.09
CA LYS A 162 -5.15 9.27 -13.94
C LYS A 162 -4.63 9.63 -12.56
N GLY A 163 -4.91 10.86 -12.10
CA GLY A 163 -4.51 11.37 -10.79
C GLY A 163 -5.13 10.57 -9.66
N GLY A 164 -6.43 10.23 -9.74
CA GLY A 164 -7.09 9.37 -8.76
C GLY A 164 -6.44 7.98 -8.65
N MET A 165 -6.13 7.34 -9.77
CA MET A 165 -5.43 6.04 -9.78
C MET A 165 -4.03 6.14 -9.19
N VAL A 166 -3.25 7.14 -9.60
CA VAL A 166 -1.87 7.32 -9.13
C VAL A 166 -1.84 7.66 -7.62
N THR A 167 -2.76 8.52 -7.15
CA THR A 167 -2.93 8.79 -5.72
C THR A 167 -3.33 7.54 -4.95
N LEU A 168 -4.26 6.73 -5.47
CA LEU A 168 -4.67 5.48 -4.81
C LEU A 168 -3.50 4.50 -4.67
N ILE A 169 -2.74 4.27 -5.76
CA ILE A 169 -1.57 3.38 -5.75
C ILE A 169 -0.51 3.90 -4.76
N THR A 170 -0.27 5.20 -4.76
CA THR A 170 0.70 5.84 -3.87
C THR A 170 0.28 5.71 -2.40
N MET A 171 -1.00 5.95 -2.10
CA MET A 171 -1.55 5.82 -0.75
C MET A 171 -1.54 4.36 -0.26
N LEU A 172 -1.82 3.38 -1.12
CA LEU A 172 -1.65 1.96 -0.80
C LEU A 172 -0.18 1.63 -0.51
N GLY A 173 0.76 2.13 -1.33
CA GLY A 173 2.19 1.92 -1.10
C GLY A 173 2.65 2.50 0.24
N VAL A 174 2.21 3.72 0.58
CA VAL A 174 2.52 4.33 1.87
C VAL A 174 1.87 3.56 3.02
N ALA A 175 0.60 3.17 2.91
CA ALA A 175 -0.06 2.40 3.96
C ALA A 175 0.64 1.06 4.24
N MET A 176 1.08 0.33 3.20
CA MET A 176 1.83 -0.93 3.35
C MET A 176 3.17 -0.72 4.06
N SER A 177 3.82 0.43 3.85
CA SER A 177 5.18 0.69 4.33
C SER A 177 5.27 1.06 5.79
N PHE A 178 4.17 1.59 6.31
CA PHE A 178 4.06 1.98 7.71
C PHE A 178 3.24 0.98 8.53
N ASN A 179 2.75 -0.09 7.90
CA ASN A 179 1.95 -1.13 8.56
C ASN A 179 2.72 -1.87 9.67
N ALA A 180 4.03 -1.70 9.72
CA ALA A 180 4.90 -2.17 10.78
C ALA A 180 4.80 -1.33 12.07
N TYR A 181 4.36 -0.08 11.98
CA TYR A 181 4.14 0.75 13.15
C TYR A 181 2.74 0.47 13.70
N SER A 182 2.65 -0.40 14.71
CA SER A 182 1.42 -0.92 15.30
C SER A 182 0.65 0.07 16.18
N SER A 183 0.90 1.38 16.10
CA SER A 183 0.08 2.30 16.89
C SER A 183 -1.33 2.39 16.31
N VAL A 184 -2.34 2.26 17.19
CA VAL A 184 -3.77 2.44 16.87
C VAL A 184 -3.98 3.78 16.16
N LEU A 185 -3.31 4.83 16.65
CA LEU A 185 -3.38 6.18 16.10
C LEU A 185 -2.88 6.28 14.65
N PHE A 186 -1.84 5.52 14.29
CA PHE A 186 -1.36 5.48 12.91
C PHE A 186 -2.41 4.86 11.97
N HIS A 187 -3.01 3.74 12.37
CA HIS A 187 -4.09 3.12 11.60
C HIS A 187 -5.26 4.08 11.43
N SER A 188 -5.66 4.80 12.49
CA SER A 188 -6.71 5.82 12.42
C SER A 188 -6.39 6.92 11.40
N LEU A 189 -5.14 7.38 11.34
CA LEU A 189 -4.70 8.42 10.39
C LEU A 189 -4.66 7.91 8.94
N VAL A 190 -4.20 6.69 8.69
CA VAL A 190 -4.25 6.08 7.35
C VAL A 190 -5.68 5.92 6.88
N VAL A 191 -6.56 5.39 7.73
CA VAL A 191 -8.00 5.27 7.44
C VAL A 191 -8.60 6.64 7.15
N LEU A 192 -8.23 7.67 7.91
CA LEU A 192 -8.67 9.04 7.65
C LEU A 192 -8.22 9.55 6.28
N MET A 193 -6.96 9.31 5.89
CA MET A 193 -6.43 9.73 4.58
C MET A 193 -7.11 8.99 3.43
N PHE A 194 -7.33 7.68 3.55
CA PHE A 194 -8.10 6.92 2.56
C PHE A 194 -9.53 7.42 2.43
N THR A 195 -10.20 7.62 3.57
CA THR A 195 -11.57 8.16 3.62
C THR A 195 -11.61 9.55 2.97
N THR A 196 -10.62 10.38 3.24
CA THR A 196 -10.45 11.72 2.64
C THR A 196 -10.27 11.67 1.12
N ALA A 197 -9.44 10.76 0.61
CA ALA A 197 -9.24 10.58 -0.83
C ALA A 197 -10.52 10.10 -1.54
N TRP A 198 -11.25 9.16 -0.92
CA TRP A 198 -12.55 8.70 -1.43
C TRP A 198 -13.60 9.80 -1.44
N VAL A 199 -13.74 10.52 -0.33
CA VAL A 199 -14.65 11.67 -0.19
C VAL A 199 -14.33 12.77 -1.22
N SER A 200 -13.04 13.09 -1.40
CA SER A 200 -12.59 14.03 -2.44
C SER A 200 -13.02 13.59 -3.83
N THR A 201 -12.85 12.30 -4.14
CA THR A 201 -13.23 11.72 -5.44
C THR A 201 -14.74 11.83 -5.66
N VAL A 202 -15.55 11.52 -4.65
CA VAL A 202 -17.01 11.67 -4.73
C VAL A 202 -17.42 13.14 -4.95
N ILE A 203 -16.78 14.09 -4.25
CA ILE A 203 -17.03 15.52 -4.43
C ILE A 203 -16.63 15.98 -5.84
N ILE A 204 -15.48 15.53 -6.36
CA ILE A 204 -15.02 15.85 -7.71
C ILE A 204 -16.01 15.34 -8.75
N VAL A 205 -16.38 14.06 -8.67
CA VAL A 205 -17.28 13.41 -9.64
C VAL A 205 -18.69 14.00 -9.56
N SER A 206 -19.19 14.28 -8.36
CA SER A 206 -20.51 14.92 -8.19
C SER A 206 -20.51 16.34 -8.77
N THR A 207 -19.43 17.10 -8.59
CA THR A 207 -19.26 18.47 -9.11
C THR A 207 -19.27 18.49 -10.65
N ILE A 208 -18.51 17.60 -11.29
CA ILE A 208 -18.48 17.44 -12.75
C ILE A 208 -19.83 16.89 -13.27
N GLY A 209 -20.51 16.08 -12.45
CA GLY A 209 -21.79 15.44 -12.75
C GLY A 209 -21.59 14.00 -13.23
N TRP A 210 -22.31 13.06 -12.62
CA TRP A 210 -22.13 11.61 -12.83
C TRP A 210 -22.26 11.19 -14.29
N LYS A 211 -23.24 11.73 -15.03
CA LYS A 211 -23.44 11.43 -16.45
C LYS A 211 -22.29 11.96 -17.32
N ARG A 212 -21.82 13.18 -17.07
CA ARG A 212 -20.69 13.78 -17.79
C ARG A 212 -19.41 13.01 -17.48
N PHE A 213 -19.17 12.69 -16.21
CA PHE A 213 -18.05 11.88 -15.78
C PHE A 213 -18.08 10.49 -16.41
N LEU A 214 -19.18 9.74 -16.35
CA LEU A 214 -19.28 8.41 -16.96
C LEU A 214 -19.13 8.44 -18.48
N ASN A 215 -19.73 9.43 -19.15
CA ASN A 215 -19.61 9.55 -20.60
C ASN A 215 -18.19 9.95 -21.02
N ALA A 216 -17.56 10.88 -20.32
CA ALA A 216 -16.18 11.28 -20.56
C ALA A 216 -15.19 10.18 -20.17
N ALA A 217 -15.43 9.46 -19.07
CA ALA A 217 -14.68 8.28 -18.68
C ALA A 217 -14.77 7.22 -19.78
N ARG A 218 -15.96 6.83 -20.24
CA ARG A 218 -16.14 5.86 -21.34
C ARG A 218 -15.43 6.29 -22.64
N LYS A 219 -15.40 7.59 -22.94
CA LYS A 219 -14.73 8.15 -24.12
C LYS A 219 -13.23 8.40 -23.91
N SER A 220 -12.75 8.41 -22.66
CA SER A 220 -11.37 8.78 -22.35
C SER A 220 -10.40 7.73 -22.86
N SER A 221 -9.27 8.20 -23.39
CA SER A 221 -8.16 7.33 -23.79
C SER A 221 -7.60 6.55 -22.60
N THR A 222 -7.78 7.07 -21.37
CA THR A 222 -7.37 6.41 -20.12
C THR A 222 -8.23 5.22 -19.76
N VAL A 223 -9.55 5.32 -19.82
CA VAL A 223 -10.43 4.19 -19.47
C VAL A 223 -10.49 3.21 -20.62
N ALA A 224 -10.49 3.68 -21.86
CA ALA A 224 -10.29 2.80 -23.02
C ALA A 224 -8.93 2.10 -22.92
N GLY A 225 -7.88 2.84 -22.53
CA GLY A 225 -6.55 2.31 -22.27
C GLY A 225 -6.50 1.37 -21.05
N ALA A 226 -7.25 1.64 -19.99
CA ALA A 226 -7.33 0.79 -18.80
C ALA A 226 -8.13 -0.47 -19.09
N LYS A 227 -9.19 -0.39 -19.91
CA LYS A 227 -9.95 -1.55 -20.41
C LYS A 227 -9.10 -2.38 -21.35
N ARG A 228 -8.36 -1.73 -22.27
CA ARG A 228 -7.38 -2.37 -23.15
C ARG A 228 -6.30 -3.06 -22.33
N ARG A 229 -5.72 -2.38 -21.35
CA ARG A 229 -4.75 -2.96 -20.42
C ARG A 229 -5.36 -4.07 -19.57
N LEU A 230 -6.59 -3.94 -19.09
CA LEU A 230 -7.27 -5.00 -18.34
C LEU A 230 -7.50 -6.22 -19.22
N ALA A 231 -7.80 -6.02 -20.51
CA ALA A 231 -7.91 -7.11 -21.48
C ALA A 231 -6.55 -7.77 -21.77
N GLU A 232 -5.49 -6.97 -21.93
CA GLU A 232 -4.13 -7.39 -22.26
C GLU A 232 -3.36 -8.01 -21.08
N TYR A 233 -3.48 -7.45 -19.87
CA TYR A 233 -2.69 -7.81 -18.70
C TYR A 233 -3.50 -8.67 -17.71
N GLU A 234 -3.15 -9.94 -17.66
CA GLU A 234 -3.73 -10.91 -16.71
C GLU A 234 -3.46 -10.54 -15.23
N SER A 235 -2.38 -9.82 -14.95
CA SER A 235 -2.07 -9.31 -13.61
C SER A 235 -3.11 -8.32 -13.11
N LEU A 236 -3.60 -7.43 -13.97
CA LEU A 236 -4.68 -6.50 -13.61
C LEU A 236 -5.99 -7.24 -13.33
N LYS A 237 -6.31 -8.28 -14.11
CA LYS A 237 -7.47 -9.15 -13.85
C LYS A 237 -7.34 -9.84 -12.49
N GLY A 238 -6.15 -10.36 -12.16
CA GLY A 238 -5.87 -10.96 -10.86
C GLY A 238 -6.05 -9.99 -9.70
N LEU A 239 -5.57 -8.75 -9.84
CA LEU A 239 -5.79 -7.69 -8.85
C LEU A 239 -7.29 -7.36 -8.69
N VAL A 240 -8.04 -7.30 -9.79
CA VAL A 240 -9.50 -7.11 -9.76
C VAL A 240 -10.19 -8.26 -9.04
N VAL A 241 -9.72 -9.51 -9.16
CA VAL A 241 -10.25 -10.63 -8.38
C VAL A 241 -9.98 -10.41 -6.89
N VAL A 242 -8.74 -10.12 -6.49
CA VAL A 242 -8.40 -9.94 -5.06
C VAL A 242 -9.07 -8.73 -4.43
N MET A 243 -9.27 -7.64 -5.15
CA MET A 243 -9.91 -6.43 -4.60
C MET A 243 -11.43 -6.45 -4.76
N GLY A 244 -11.92 -7.04 -5.85
CA GLY A 244 -13.31 -6.99 -6.28
C GLY A 244 -14.16 -8.15 -5.77
N LEU A 245 -13.59 -9.28 -5.35
CA LEU A 245 -14.35 -10.46 -4.93
C LEU A 245 -15.36 -10.13 -3.80
N LEU A 246 -14.95 -9.30 -2.84
CA LEU A 246 -15.81 -8.85 -1.75
C LEU A 246 -17.05 -8.07 -2.25
N PHE A 247 -16.90 -7.30 -3.33
CA PHE A 247 -17.97 -6.48 -3.91
C PHE A 247 -18.75 -7.21 -5.01
N PHE A 248 -18.16 -8.23 -5.62
CA PHE A 248 -18.74 -8.97 -6.73
C PHE A 248 -19.99 -9.75 -6.30
N VAL A 249 -19.95 -10.39 -5.14
CA VAL A 249 -21.12 -11.14 -4.62
C VAL A 249 -22.30 -10.21 -4.32
N PRO A 250 -22.15 -9.11 -3.54
CA PRO A 250 -23.20 -8.10 -3.40
C PRO A 250 -23.69 -7.54 -4.75
N TYR A 251 -22.78 -7.26 -5.68
CA TYR A 251 -23.13 -6.77 -7.01
C TYR A 251 -24.07 -7.75 -7.74
N LEU A 252 -23.71 -9.03 -7.81
CA LEU A 252 -24.59 -10.04 -8.43
C LEU A 252 -25.94 -10.14 -7.72
N ILE A 253 -25.97 -10.13 -6.38
CA ILE A 253 -27.22 -10.15 -5.60
C ILE A 253 -28.10 -8.94 -5.95
N THR A 254 -27.54 -7.73 -6.01
CA THR A 254 -28.32 -6.53 -6.37
C THR A 254 -28.91 -6.62 -7.78
N HIS A 255 -28.18 -7.20 -8.73
CA HIS A 255 -28.67 -7.41 -10.09
C HIS A 255 -29.72 -8.53 -10.16
N MET A 256 -29.59 -9.58 -9.36
CA MET A 256 -30.64 -10.62 -9.21
C MET A 256 -31.92 -10.01 -8.65
N VAL A 257 -31.81 -9.19 -7.60
CA VAL A 257 -32.95 -8.48 -7.00
C VAL A 257 -33.58 -7.51 -8.03
N LYS A 258 -32.77 -6.73 -8.76
CA LYS A 258 -33.23 -5.83 -9.82
C LYS A 258 -33.99 -6.59 -10.92
N GLN A 259 -33.50 -7.75 -11.33
CA GLN A 259 -34.15 -8.58 -12.35
C GLN A 259 -35.44 -9.22 -11.81
N LEU A 260 -35.46 -9.64 -10.54
CA LEU A 260 -36.65 -10.13 -9.86
C LEU A 260 -37.73 -9.06 -9.81
N PHE A 261 -37.40 -7.83 -9.41
CA PHE A 261 -38.35 -6.71 -9.42
C PHE A 261 -38.88 -6.39 -10.82
N ARG A 262 -38.02 -6.38 -11.85
CA ARG A 262 -38.47 -6.17 -13.25
C ARG A 262 -39.44 -7.27 -13.70
N THR A 263 -39.18 -8.51 -13.31
CA THR A 263 -40.02 -9.66 -13.68
C THR A 263 -41.36 -9.64 -12.94
N CYS A 264 -41.35 -9.36 -11.63
CA CYS A 264 -42.55 -9.25 -10.81
C CYS A 264 -43.42 -8.04 -11.22
N LEU A 265 -42.83 -6.86 -11.41
CA LEU A 265 -43.55 -5.66 -11.87
C LEU A 265 -44.01 -5.76 -13.33
N GLY A 266 -43.23 -6.44 -14.19
CA GLY A 266 -43.63 -6.74 -15.56
C GLY A 266 -44.84 -7.66 -15.64
N ARG A 267 -44.93 -8.68 -14.75
CA ARG A 267 -46.12 -9.54 -14.63
C ARG A 267 -47.35 -8.77 -14.12
N ILE A 268 -47.18 -7.80 -13.22
CA ILE A 268 -48.28 -6.96 -12.72
C ILE A 268 -48.80 -6.00 -13.81
N LYS A 269 -47.92 -5.44 -14.65
CA LYS A 269 -48.34 -4.58 -15.79
C LYS A 269 -48.97 -5.36 -16.95
N CYS A 270 -48.57 -6.60 -17.19
CA CYS A 270 -49.22 -7.46 -18.20
C CYS A 270 -50.66 -7.83 -17.83
N LEU A 271 -51.04 -7.83 -16.54
CA LEU A 271 -52.42 -8.07 -16.12
C LEU A 271 -53.37 -6.87 -16.37
N SER A 272 -52.83 -5.68 -16.69
CA SER A 272 -53.63 -4.45 -16.78
C SER A 272 -53.59 -3.76 -18.15
N CYS A 273 -52.70 -4.13 -19.08
CA CYS A 273 -52.68 -3.56 -20.44
C CYS A 273 -52.05 -4.51 -21.48
N CYS A 274 -52.88 -5.00 -22.42
CA CYS A 274 -52.47 -5.79 -23.58
C CYS A 274 -51.73 -4.99 -24.69
N MET A 275 -50.98 -3.93 -24.36
CA MET A 275 -50.47 -2.96 -25.35
C MET A 275 -49.00 -2.53 -25.14
N LEU A 276 -48.15 -3.38 -24.55
CA LEU A 276 -46.70 -3.14 -24.55
C LEU A 276 -45.97 -4.31 -25.22
N PRO A 277 -45.00 -4.03 -26.11
CA PRO A 277 -44.30 -5.06 -26.84
C PRO A 277 -43.60 -6.02 -25.87
N PRO A 278 -43.53 -7.32 -26.21
CA PRO A 278 -42.91 -8.32 -25.36
C PRO A 278 -41.47 -7.88 -25.06
N VAL A 279 -41.11 -7.87 -23.78
CA VAL A 279 -39.73 -7.63 -23.37
C VAL A 279 -38.89 -8.69 -24.08
N PRO A 280 -37.90 -8.30 -24.91
CA PRO A 280 -37.14 -9.24 -25.71
C PRO A 280 -36.56 -10.32 -24.80
N ASN A 281 -36.70 -11.55 -25.29
CA ASN A 281 -36.39 -12.81 -24.63
C ASN A 281 -34.93 -12.82 -24.17
N SER A 282 -34.66 -12.25 -22.99
CA SER A 282 -33.33 -12.18 -22.40
C SER A 282 -32.99 -13.56 -21.85
N ARG A 283 -31.95 -14.19 -22.40
CA ARG A 283 -31.52 -15.58 -22.19
C ARG A 283 -31.05 -15.92 -20.76
N GLY A 284 -31.51 -15.23 -19.72
CA GLY A 284 -31.17 -15.53 -18.33
C GLY A 284 -32.26 -15.07 -17.36
N TRP A 285 -32.93 -16.01 -16.72
CA TRP A 285 -34.02 -15.75 -15.78
C TRP A 285 -33.57 -15.06 -14.46
N LEU A 286 -32.27 -15.04 -14.16
CA LEU A 286 -31.74 -14.61 -12.85
C LEU A 286 -30.97 -13.28 -12.86
N LEU A 287 -30.40 -12.84 -13.97
CA LEU A 287 -29.49 -11.69 -14.02
C LEU A 287 -29.96 -10.67 -15.05
N THR A 288 -29.61 -9.40 -14.85
CA THR A 288 -29.82 -8.38 -15.89
C THR A 288 -28.86 -8.62 -17.06
N GLU A 289 -29.15 -8.03 -18.22
CA GLU A 289 -28.29 -8.07 -19.41
C GLU A 289 -26.86 -7.59 -19.09
N GLU A 290 -26.72 -6.45 -18.40
CA GLU A 290 -25.45 -5.90 -17.93
C GLU A 290 -24.61 -6.91 -17.10
N ALA A 291 -25.25 -7.66 -16.20
CA ALA A 291 -24.57 -8.65 -15.37
C ALA A 291 -24.29 -9.94 -16.16
N THR A 292 -25.12 -10.27 -17.14
CA THR A 292 -24.92 -11.43 -18.01
C THR A 292 -23.73 -11.19 -18.96
N GLU A 293 -23.60 -10.01 -19.54
CA GLU A 293 -22.43 -9.61 -20.33
C GLU A 293 -21.15 -9.72 -19.52
N LEU A 294 -21.15 -9.24 -18.26
CA LEU A 294 -20.00 -9.36 -17.36
C LEU A 294 -19.66 -10.83 -17.07
N VAL A 295 -20.64 -11.69 -16.82
CA VAL A 295 -20.41 -13.13 -16.58
C VAL A 295 -19.87 -13.83 -17.83
N VAL A 296 -20.35 -13.46 -19.02
CA VAL A 296 -19.83 -13.99 -20.30
C VAL A 296 -18.39 -13.52 -20.52
N GLU A 297 -18.09 -12.24 -20.25
CA GLU A 297 -16.73 -11.72 -20.31
C GLU A 297 -15.81 -12.46 -19.33
N LEU A 298 -16.23 -12.64 -18.08
CA LEU A 298 -15.50 -13.39 -17.06
C LEU A 298 -15.23 -14.84 -17.49
N ARG A 299 -16.16 -15.49 -18.19
CA ARG A 299 -15.96 -16.85 -18.69
C ARG A 299 -14.84 -16.93 -19.75
N SER A 300 -14.60 -15.85 -20.48
CA SER A 300 -13.55 -15.78 -21.51
C SER A 300 -12.14 -15.59 -20.92
N TRP A 301 -12.03 -15.30 -19.62
CA TRP A 301 -10.73 -15.05 -19.00
C TRP A 301 -9.90 -16.32 -18.88
N ARG A 302 -8.57 -16.15 -18.96
CA ARG A 302 -7.59 -17.22 -18.75
C ARG A 302 -7.43 -17.46 -17.25
N TRP A 303 -8.45 -18.08 -16.63
CA TRP A 303 -8.59 -18.20 -15.18
C TRP A 303 -7.37 -18.77 -14.45
N VAL A 304 -6.61 -19.67 -15.07
CA VAL A 304 -5.36 -20.19 -14.48
C VAL A 304 -4.34 -19.07 -14.28
N SER A 305 -4.13 -18.22 -15.29
CA SER A 305 -3.21 -17.08 -15.22
C SER A 305 -3.74 -16.03 -14.25
N VAL A 306 -5.02 -15.65 -14.39
CA VAL A 306 -5.69 -14.66 -13.53
C VAL A 306 -5.58 -15.04 -12.05
N LEU A 307 -5.93 -16.29 -11.71
CA LEU A 307 -5.88 -16.75 -10.32
C LEU A 307 -4.44 -16.92 -9.82
N SER A 308 -3.47 -17.21 -10.68
CA SER A 308 -2.05 -17.25 -10.28
C SER A 308 -1.55 -15.86 -9.89
N TRP A 309 -1.92 -14.83 -10.64
CA TRP A 309 -1.67 -13.44 -10.26
C TRP A 309 -2.43 -13.03 -9.00
N ALA A 310 -3.69 -13.45 -8.86
CA ALA A 310 -4.46 -13.21 -7.64
C ALA A 310 -3.79 -13.82 -6.40
N THR A 311 -3.30 -15.07 -6.51
CA THR A 311 -2.55 -15.71 -5.43
C THR A 311 -1.21 -15.02 -5.16
N LEU A 312 -0.54 -14.49 -6.17
CA LEU A 312 0.68 -13.70 -5.95
C LEU A 312 0.37 -12.43 -5.14
N PHE A 313 -0.68 -11.70 -5.46
CA PHE A 313 -1.10 -10.53 -4.66
C PHE A 313 -1.53 -10.91 -3.24
N ALA A 314 -2.17 -12.07 -3.06
CA ALA A 314 -2.48 -12.61 -1.74
C ALA A 314 -1.21 -12.91 -0.93
N TRP A 315 -0.18 -13.50 -1.56
CA TRP A 315 1.14 -13.70 -0.94
C TRP A 315 1.80 -12.37 -0.56
N LEU A 316 1.79 -11.39 -1.45
CA LEU A 316 2.29 -10.05 -1.15
C LEU A 316 1.51 -9.43 0.02
N GLY A 317 0.18 -9.56 0.03
CA GLY A 317 -0.65 -9.12 1.15
C GLY A 317 -0.25 -9.78 2.46
N TRP A 318 -0.13 -11.11 2.50
CA TRP A 318 0.35 -11.83 3.68
C TRP A 318 1.73 -11.36 4.13
N PHE A 319 2.66 -11.22 3.19
CA PHE A 319 4.01 -10.76 3.47
C PHE A 319 4.03 -9.36 4.08
N PHE A 320 3.34 -8.39 3.47
CA PHE A 320 3.31 -7.00 3.92
C PHE A 320 2.40 -6.74 5.14
N LEU A 321 1.48 -7.64 5.47
CA LEU A 321 0.61 -7.50 6.64
C LEU A 321 1.11 -8.30 7.84
N TYR A 322 1.62 -9.52 7.63
CA TYR A 322 2.04 -10.42 8.71
C TYR A 322 3.49 -10.22 9.16
N PHE A 323 4.42 -10.08 8.22
CA PHE A 323 5.84 -9.96 8.56
C PHE A 323 6.18 -8.74 9.44
N PRO A 324 5.50 -7.58 9.28
CA PRO A 324 5.70 -6.47 10.20
C PRO A 324 5.30 -6.76 11.65
N MET A 325 4.29 -7.61 11.89
CA MET A 325 3.94 -8.03 13.26
C MET A 325 5.08 -8.84 13.89
N LEU A 326 5.64 -9.81 13.14
CA LEU A 326 6.79 -10.59 13.60
C LEU A 326 8.01 -9.71 13.86
N THR A 327 8.19 -8.70 13.00
CA THR A 327 9.22 -7.69 13.14
C THR A 327 9.10 -6.93 14.46
N ASN A 328 7.90 -6.56 14.90
CA ASN A 328 7.71 -5.88 16.18
C ASN A 328 8.06 -6.78 17.38
N ILE A 329 7.68 -8.05 17.33
CA ILE A 329 8.07 -9.04 18.36
C ILE A 329 9.59 -9.17 18.43
N PHE A 330 10.24 -9.30 17.27
CA PHE A 330 11.68 -9.38 17.17
C PHE A 330 12.35 -8.11 17.72
N VAL A 331 11.87 -6.93 17.35
CA VAL A 331 12.43 -5.66 17.81
C VAL A 331 12.26 -5.49 19.33
N ALA A 332 11.09 -5.82 19.88
CA ALA A 332 10.84 -5.78 21.32
C ALA A 332 11.82 -6.69 22.08
N TYR A 333 12.04 -7.92 21.58
CA TYR A 333 13.06 -8.83 22.10
C TYR A 333 14.46 -8.21 22.07
N PHE A 334 14.86 -7.60 20.95
CA PHE A 334 16.18 -6.96 20.82
C PHE A 334 16.36 -5.75 21.73
N ILE A 335 15.33 -4.93 21.91
CA ILE A 335 15.37 -3.78 22.83
C ILE A 335 15.63 -4.27 24.26
N GLN A 336 14.92 -5.30 24.72
CA GLN A 336 15.13 -5.87 26.04
C GLN A 336 16.55 -6.46 26.20
N LEU A 337 17.04 -7.17 25.18
CA LEU A 337 18.37 -7.78 25.19
C LEU A 337 19.51 -6.73 25.21
N LEU A 338 19.34 -5.61 24.51
CA LEU A 338 20.41 -4.63 24.32
C LEU A 338 20.38 -3.47 25.31
N SER A 339 19.22 -3.13 25.88
CA SER A 339 19.07 -2.01 26.83
C SER A 339 19.99 -2.06 28.07
N PRO A 340 20.44 -3.22 28.60
CA PRO A 340 21.37 -3.26 29.73
C PRO A 340 22.83 -2.97 29.35
N LEU A 341 23.18 -2.99 28.07
CA LEU A 341 24.56 -2.89 27.60
C LEU A 341 25.03 -1.44 27.47
N ASN A 342 26.36 -1.23 27.36
CA ASN A 342 26.95 0.09 27.15
C ASN A 342 26.50 0.70 25.80
N TRP A 343 26.15 1.99 25.79
CA TRP A 343 25.64 2.70 24.61
C TRP A 343 26.51 2.55 23.35
N GLY A 344 27.84 2.52 23.49
CA GLY A 344 28.78 2.38 22.38
C GLY A 344 28.74 0.98 21.77
N LEU A 345 28.70 -0.04 22.62
CA LEU A 345 28.52 -1.43 22.19
C LEU A 345 27.15 -1.63 21.53
N VAL A 346 26.08 -1.07 22.13
CA VAL A 346 24.73 -1.12 21.54
C VAL A 346 24.69 -0.42 20.19
N SER A 347 25.34 0.74 20.05
CA SER A 347 25.45 1.45 18.76
C SER A 347 26.14 0.60 17.69
N PHE A 348 27.21 -0.10 18.04
CA PHE A 348 27.91 -1.00 17.12
C PHE A 348 27.07 -2.22 16.75
N ILE A 349 26.43 -2.87 17.73
CA ILE A 349 25.54 -4.01 17.49
C ILE A 349 24.36 -3.57 16.64
N PHE A 350 23.76 -2.40 16.91
CA PHE A 350 22.67 -1.82 16.13
C PHE A 350 23.09 -1.57 14.68
N LEU A 351 24.31 -1.04 14.44
CA LEU A 351 24.84 -0.85 13.10
C LEU A 351 24.96 -2.19 12.35
N ALA A 352 25.61 -3.19 12.97
CA ALA A 352 25.81 -4.50 12.36
C ALA A 352 24.50 -5.23 12.10
N LEU A 353 23.64 -5.31 13.11
CA LEU A 353 22.32 -5.91 13.03
C LEU A 353 21.44 -5.19 12.00
N GLY A 354 21.45 -3.85 12.01
CA GLY A 354 20.75 -3.03 11.04
C GLY A 354 21.13 -3.39 9.61
N ILE A 355 22.42 -3.55 9.34
CA ILE A 355 22.90 -3.99 8.02
C ILE A 355 22.32 -5.36 7.67
N PHE A 356 22.41 -6.36 8.56
CA PHE A 356 21.85 -7.69 8.30
C PHE A 356 20.34 -7.66 8.07
N MET A 357 19.61 -6.85 8.82
CA MET A 357 18.16 -6.70 8.68
C MET A 357 17.80 -6.05 7.34
N PHE A 358 18.54 -5.03 6.90
CA PHE A 358 18.35 -4.42 5.58
C PHE A 358 18.75 -5.31 4.41
N LEU A 359 19.58 -6.34 4.63
CA LEU A 359 19.87 -7.38 3.64
C LEU A 359 18.73 -8.41 3.51
N ASN A 360 17.73 -8.37 4.38
CA ASN A 360 16.55 -9.23 4.31
C ASN A 360 15.40 -8.52 3.58
N PRO A 361 14.85 -9.09 2.49
CA PRO A 361 13.74 -8.49 1.73
C PRO A 361 12.47 -8.26 2.57
N ALA A 362 12.31 -9.00 3.66
CA ALA A 362 11.12 -8.98 4.49
C ALA A 362 11.16 -7.94 5.59
N PHE A 363 12.34 -7.39 5.91
CA PHE A 363 12.45 -6.43 6.99
C PHE A 363 12.10 -5.00 6.53
N PRO A 364 11.07 -4.36 7.10
CA PRO A 364 10.74 -2.97 6.78
C PRO A 364 11.75 -2.01 7.40
N GLY A 365 12.52 -1.31 6.57
CA GLY A 365 13.52 -0.32 7.02
C GLY A 365 13.00 0.76 7.98
N PRO A 366 11.79 1.32 7.81
CA PRO A 366 11.21 2.27 8.76
C PRO A 366 11.20 1.80 10.23
N VAL A 367 11.03 0.50 10.47
CA VAL A 367 11.04 -0.04 11.83
C VAL A 367 12.42 0.06 12.46
N LEU A 368 13.49 -0.15 11.70
CA LEU A 368 14.83 -0.02 12.25
C LEU A 368 15.11 1.43 12.68
N TYR A 369 14.71 2.41 11.86
CA TYR A 369 14.88 3.82 12.20
C TYR A 369 14.10 4.20 13.46
N LEU A 370 12.89 3.68 13.58
CA LEU A 370 12.06 3.85 14.76
C LEU A 370 12.67 3.18 16.00
N MET A 371 13.16 1.94 15.87
CA MET A 371 13.89 1.22 16.92
C MET A 371 15.11 2.03 17.38
N GLY A 372 15.85 2.63 16.45
CA GLY A 372 16.96 3.52 16.77
C GLY A 372 16.51 4.65 17.70
N GLY A 373 15.38 5.29 17.39
CA GLY A 373 14.82 6.35 18.23
C GLY A 373 14.39 5.88 19.62
N VAL A 374 13.81 4.67 19.73
CA VAL A 374 13.33 4.10 21.01
C VAL A 374 14.49 3.58 21.88
N LEU A 375 15.55 3.06 21.27
CA LEU A 375 16.65 2.37 21.97
C LEU A 375 17.92 3.22 22.07
N ILE A 376 18.46 3.68 20.94
CA ILE A 376 19.77 4.33 20.90
C ILE A 376 19.70 5.74 21.49
N THR A 377 18.65 6.50 21.16
CA THR A 377 18.52 7.87 21.65
C THR A 377 18.48 7.93 23.20
N PRO A 378 17.64 7.15 23.92
CA PRO A 378 17.61 7.20 25.37
C PRO A 378 18.86 6.63 26.04
N LEU A 379 19.50 5.61 25.44
CA LEU A 379 20.77 5.07 25.94
C LEU A 379 21.89 6.09 25.85
N CYS A 380 22.00 6.81 24.72
CA CYS A 380 22.98 7.87 24.56
C CYS A 380 22.66 9.06 25.45
N ASP A 381 21.38 9.44 25.61
CA ASP A 381 20.96 10.49 26.53
C ASP A 381 21.40 10.19 27.97
N LYS A 382 21.08 9.00 28.49
CA LYS A 382 21.51 8.57 29.83
C LYS A 382 23.03 8.58 29.97
N ALA A 383 23.76 8.13 28.96
CA ALA A 383 25.21 8.05 29.02
C ALA A 383 25.90 9.42 28.96
N TRP A 384 25.36 10.34 28.15
CA TRP A 384 26.00 11.65 27.90
C TRP A 384 25.58 12.69 28.94
N ASN A 385 24.36 12.57 29.47
CA ASN A 385 23.81 13.50 30.46
C ASN A 385 23.81 12.93 31.89
N GLY A 386 24.26 11.68 32.08
CA GLY A 386 24.33 10.99 33.37
C GLY A 386 23.02 10.35 33.82
N GLU A 387 21.89 10.93 33.42
CA GLU A 387 20.54 10.44 33.69
C GLU A 387 19.63 10.60 32.45
N VAL A 388 18.48 9.93 32.46
CA VAL A 388 17.48 10.10 31.39
C VAL A 388 16.86 11.49 31.53
N SER A 389 16.98 12.30 30.48
CA SER A 389 16.60 13.70 30.48
C SER A 389 15.09 13.90 30.65
N THR A 390 14.73 14.76 31.60
CA THR A 390 13.35 15.21 31.83
C THR A 390 12.92 16.36 30.91
N ARG A 391 13.84 16.87 30.09
CA ARG A 391 13.61 17.96 29.12
C ARG A 391 14.12 17.55 27.74
N ALA A 392 13.57 18.17 26.70
CA ALA A 392 13.92 17.84 25.32
C ALA A 392 15.31 18.34 24.88
N THR A 393 15.82 19.43 25.48
CA THR A 393 17.07 20.07 25.02
C THR A 393 18.31 19.18 25.07
N PRO A 394 18.55 18.36 26.11
CA PRO A 394 19.75 17.52 26.16
C PRO A 394 19.68 16.29 25.23
N VAL A 395 18.48 15.97 24.71
CA VAL A 395 18.24 14.82 23.80
C VAL A 395 18.62 15.13 22.35
N ILE A 396 18.86 16.40 22.01
CA ILE A 396 19.20 16.82 20.63
C ILE A 396 20.46 16.12 20.12
N GLY A 397 21.52 16.06 20.93
CA GLY A 397 22.77 15.37 20.57
C GLY A 397 22.55 13.86 20.31
N PRO A 398 22.01 13.12 21.29
CA PRO A 398 21.65 11.71 21.14
C PRO A 398 20.78 11.44 19.90
N PHE A 399 19.80 12.32 19.63
CA PHE A 399 18.94 12.21 18.46
C PHE A 399 19.74 12.28 17.14
N PHE A 400 20.61 13.29 16.96
CA PHE A 400 21.39 13.41 15.74
C PHE A 400 22.39 12.27 15.55
N TRP A 401 22.93 11.73 16.64
CA TRP A 401 23.77 10.54 16.60
C TRP A 401 23.00 9.32 16.09
N THR A 402 21.80 9.08 16.62
CA THR A 402 20.92 8.00 16.14
C THR A 402 20.57 8.18 14.66
N VAL A 403 20.24 9.41 14.22
CA VAL A 403 19.97 9.70 12.80
C VAL A 403 21.20 9.38 11.94
N PHE A 404 22.39 9.76 12.38
CA PHE A 404 23.64 9.47 11.69
C PHE A 404 23.89 7.96 11.58
N LEU A 405 23.69 7.18 12.64
CA LEU A 405 23.83 5.73 12.61
C LEU A 405 22.84 5.08 11.64
N CYS A 406 21.55 5.44 11.71
CA CYS A 406 20.53 4.94 10.79
C CYS A 406 20.85 5.29 9.33
N PHE A 407 21.36 6.50 9.08
CA PHE A 407 21.82 6.92 7.77
C PHE A 407 22.99 6.08 7.28
N LEU A 408 23.98 5.80 8.13
CA LEU A 408 25.12 4.95 7.80
C LEU A 408 24.69 3.51 7.49
N VAL A 409 23.81 2.92 8.32
CA VAL A 409 23.21 1.61 8.06
C VAL A 409 22.59 1.59 6.67
N LYS A 410 21.77 2.60 6.34
CA LYS A 410 21.07 2.67 5.06
C LYS A 410 22.04 2.74 3.87
N LEU A 411 23.06 3.59 3.92
CA LEU A 411 24.03 3.72 2.83
C LEU A 411 24.86 2.44 2.64
N VAL A 412 25.36 1.86 3.74
CA VAL A 412 26.15 0.61 3.69
C VAL A 412 25.30 -0.54 3.15
N SER A 413 24.08 -0.69 3.67
CA SER A 413 23.17 -1.75 3.22
C SER A 413 22.80 -1.58 1.75
N ASN A 414 22.61 -0.35 1.27
CA ASN A 414 22.34 -0.09 -0.14
C ASN A 414 23.49 -0.60 -1.04
N VAL A 415 24.74 -0.34 -0.65
CA VAL A 415 25.93 -0.84 -1.37
C VAL A 415 25.95 -2.37 -1.35
N LEU A 416 25.76 -2.99 -0.18
CA LEU A 416 25.81 -4.45 -0.03
C LEU A 416 24.67 -5.12 -0.81
N CYS A 417 23.44 -4.59 -0.75
CA CYS A 417 22.31 -5.09 -1.53
C CYS A 417 22.56 -5.01 -3.03
N GLN A 418 23.11 -3.90 -3.52
CA GLN A 418 23.46 -3.75 -4.94
C GLN A 418 24.54 -4.75 -5.36
N LYS A 419 25.62 -4.87 -4.58
CA LYS A 419 26.81 -5.66 -4.94
C LYS A 419 26.66 -7.16 -4.70
N ILE A 420 26.16 -7.55 -3.54
CA ILE A 420 26.08 -8.97 -3.14
C ILE A 420 24.87 -9.63 -3.80
N PHE A 421 23.72 -8.96 -3.79
CA PHE A 421 22.49 -9.55 -4.31
C PHE A 421 22.20 -9.08 -5.72
N GLY A 422 22.17 -7.77 -5.96
CA GLY A 422 21.75 -7.21 -7.24
C GLY A 422 22.63 -7.66 -8.41
N GLU A 423 23.95 -7.48 -8.34
CA GLU A 423 24.87 -7.90 -9.40
C GLU A 423 24.86 -9.44 -9.56
N CYS A 424 24.90 -10.20 -8.47
CA CYS A 424 24.83 -11.66 -8.54
C CYS A 424 23.53 -12.14 -9.21
N MET A 425 22.39 -11.59 -8.81
CA MET A 425 21.08 -11.91 -9.39
C MET A 425 20.96 -11.43 -10.84
N GLY A 426 21.58 -10.31 -11.19
CA GLY A 426 21.57 -9.79 -12.56
C GLY A 426 22.40 -10.60 -13.55
N SER A 427 23.23 -11.53 -13.07
CA SER A 427 23.94 -12.47 -13.94
C SER A 427 23.02 -13.54 -14.53
N ASP A 428 21.89 -13.85 -13.86
CA ASP A 428 20.92 -14.86 -14.33
C ASP A 428 19.86 -14.20 -15.24
N PRO A 429 19.80 -14.56 -16.55
CA PRO A 429 18.79 -14.04 -17.46
C PRO A 429 17.35 -14.33 -17.03
N LYS A 430 17.09 -15.39 -16.25
CA LYS A 430 15.75 -15.68 -15.72
C LYS A 430 15.33 -14.68 -14.65
N VAL A 431 16.27 -14.20 -13.85
CA VAL A 431 15.98 -13.16 -12.86
C VAL A 431 15.84 -11.80 -13.56
N ARG A 432 16.69 -11.52 -14.55
CA ARG A 432 16.53 -10.32 -15.39
C ARG A 432 15.17 -10.29 -16.09
N SER A 433 14.68 -11.42 -16.62
CA SER A 433 13.39 -11.46 -17.32
C SER A 433 12.20 -11.08 -16.42
N MET A 434 12.26 -11.36 -15.12
CA MET A 434 11.23 -10.92 -14.16
C MET A 434 11.08 -9.39 -14.08
N LEU A 435 12.13 -8.64 -14.42
CA LEU A 435 12.11 -7.18 -14.44
C LEU A 435 11.62 -6.61 -15.77
N ALA A 436 11.35 -7.46 -16.77
CA ALA A 436 10.98 -7.06 -18.12
C ALA A 436 11.89 -5.93 -18.68
N PRO A 437 13.23 -6.13 -18.75
CA PRO A 437 14.21 -5.12 -19.19
C PRO A 437 13.89 -4.53 -20.56
N ASN A 438 13.30 -5.35 -21.43
CA ASN A 438 12.95 -4.96 -22.79
C ASN A 438 11.67 -4.11 -22.86
N SER A 439 10.94 -3.92 -21.75
CA SER A 439 9.72 -3.11 -21.72
C SER A 439 10.01 -1.61 -21.69
N MET A 440 9.14 -0.82 -22.35
CA MET A 440 9.28 0.65 -22.38
C MET A 440 9.36 1.31 -20.99
N PRO A 441 8.54 0.93 -19.98
CA PRO A 441 8.66 1.49 -18.64
C PRO A 441 10.05 1.25 -18.04
N MET A 442 10.59 0.05 -18.23
CA MET A 442 11.89 -0.35 -17.68
C MET A 442 13.05 0.38 -18.36
N ARG A 443 13.04 0.46 -19.70
CA ARG A 443 14.01 1.27 -20.46
C ARG A 443 13.97 2.75 -20.08
N THR A 444 12.79 3.26 -19.74
CA THR A 444 12.63 4.65 -19.28
C THR A 444 13.21 4.87 -17.89
N VAL A 445 12.91 3.98 -16.93
CA VAL A 445 13.51 4.04 -15.59
C VAL A 445 15.03 4.04 -15.70
N ARG A 446 15.56 3.14 -16.52
CA ARG A 446 17.00 3.06 -16.83
C ARG A 446 17.57 4.37 -17.35
N TYR A 447 16.90 5.02 -18.29
CA TYR A 447 17.30 6.34 -18.80
C TYR A 447 17.42 7.35 -17.66
N VAL A 448 16.39 7.47 -16.82
CA VAL A 448 16.37 8.47 -15.73
C VAL A 448 17.47 8.22 -14.70
N VAL A 449 17.72 6.95 -14.34
CA VAL A 449 18.78 6.61 -13.37
C VAL A 449 20.19 6.68 -13.97
N SER A 450 20.31 6.66 -15.30
CA SER A 450 21.60 6.80 -16.01
C SER A 450 21.97 8.26 -16.31
N GLU A 451 21.09 9.23 -16.03
CA GLU A 451 21.40 10.66 -16.20
C GLU A 451 22.64 11.04 -15.37
N PRO A 452 23.57 11.85 -15.88
CA PRO A 452 24.76 12.23 -15.09
C PRO A 452 24.39 13.05 -13.85
N GLY A 453 25.12 12.84 -12.75
CA GLY A 453 24.91 13.53 -11.47
C GLY A 453 23.71 13.05 -10.66
N CYS A 454 23.21 13.90 -9.76
CA CYS A 454 22.06 13.65 -8.89
C CYS A 454 20.83 14.41 -9.39
N SER A 455 20.31 14.06 -10.57
CA SER A 455 19.06 14.65 -11.06
C SER A 455 17.91 14.36 -10.09
N LEU A 456 16.94 15.27 -10.00
CA LEU A 456 15.81 15.10 -9.08
C LEU A 456 15.01 13.82 -9.39
N GLY A 457 14.85 13.50 -10.67
CA GLY A 457 14.22 12.24 -11.10
C GLY A 457 14.97 11.02 -10.57
N LYS A 458 16.31 11.02 -10.67
CA LYS A 458 17.15 9.96 -10.08
C LYS A 458 16.98 9.87 -8.56
N VAL A 459 17.13 10.98 -7.83
CA VAL A 459 16.96 11.01 -6.36
C VAL A 459 15.61 10.45 -5.94
N LEU A 460 14.53 10.88 -6.61
CA LEU A 460 13.18 10.41 -6.31
C LEU A 460 13.01 8.92 -6.61
N ILE A 461 13.61 8.41 -7.68
CA ILE A 461 13.59 6.98 -7.99
C ILE A 461 14.29 6.14 -6.89
N PHE A 462 15.36 6.65 -6.27
CA PHE A 462 16.07 5.98 -5.17
C PHE A 462 15.43 6.18 -3.79
N CYS A 463 14.75 7.30 -3.54
CA CYS A 463 14.26 7.67 -2.20
C CYS A 463 12.73 7.62 -2.03
N ALA A 464 11.95 7.74 -3.10
CA ALA A 464 10.50 7.89 -2.99
C ALA A 464 9.78 6.57 -2.71
N PHE A 465 10.33 5.45 -3.19
CA PHE A 465 9.72 4.15 -3.00
C PHE A 465 10.16 3.55 -1.65
N PRO A 466 9.22 3.18 -0.79
CA PRO A 466 9.49 2.78 0.59
C PRO A 466 10.05 1.34 0.77
N ALA A 467 10.65 0.77 -0.28
CA ALA A 467 11.12 -0.61 -0.28
C ALA A 467 12.65 -0.65 -0.36
N ASP A 468 13.32 -0.62 0.80
CA ASP A 468 14.76 -0.46 0.87
C ASP A 468 15.56 -1.59 0.20
N TRP A 469 15.20 -2.86 0.43
CA TRP A 469 15.89 -4.00 -0.18
C TRP A 469 15.56 -4.18 -1.66
N PRO A 470 14.27 -4.30 -2.09
CA PRO A 470 13.95 -4.59 -3.49
C PRO A 470 14.49 -3.52 -4.43
N VAL A 471 14.42 -2.25 -4.03
CA VAL A 471 14.93 -1.12 -4.81
C VAL A 471 16.44 -1.20 -4.97
N SER A 472 17.18 -1.46 -3.88
CA SER A 472 18.65 -1.56 -3.91
C SER A 472 19.12 -2.75 -4.76
N VAL A 473 18.52 -3.94 -4.57
CA VAL A 473 18.84 -5.13 -5.35
C VAL A 473 18.51 -4.93 -6.82
N TYR A 474 17.33 -4.39 -7.12
CA TYR A 474 16.88 -4.10 -8.48
C TYR A 474 17.89 -3.21 -9.23
N TYR A 475 18.42 -2.17 -8.60
CA TYR A 475 19.44 -1.33 -9.25
C TYR A 475 20.77 -2.04 -9.46
N GLY A 476 21.16 -2.96 -8.57
CA GLY A 476 22.30 -3.84 -8.84
C GLY A 476 22.07 -4.77 -10.02
N VAL A 477 20.82 -5.24 -10.22
CA VAL A 477 20.46 -6.03 -11.42
C VAL A 477 20.58 -5.18 -12.70
N LEU A 478 20.23 -3.89 -12.65
CA LEU A 478 20.35 -2.99 -13.81
C LEU A 478 21.80 -2.82 -14.29
N PHE A 479 22.81 -2.97 -13.42
CA PHE A 479 24.22 -2.87 -13.81
C PHE A 479 24.62 -3.92 -14.85
N ASN A 480 24.02 -5.11 -14.78
CA ASN A 480 24.30 -6.23 -15.69
C ASN A 480 23.42 -6.25 -16.94
N MET A 481 22.55 -5.26 -17.13
CA MET A 481 21.76 -5.11 -18.35
C MET A 481 22.57 -4.38 -19.44
N PRO A 482 22.31 -4.60 -20.74
CA PRO A 482 23.09 -4.02 -21.85
C PRO A 482 23.07 -2.47 -21.88
N GLY A 483 24.13 -1.78 -21.43
CA GLY A 483 24.15 -0.31 -21.21
C GLY A 483 24.01 0.14 -19.74
N GLY A 484 24.14 -0.79 -18.79
CA GLY A 484 24.07 -0.56 -17.34
C GLY A 484 25.40 -0.09 -16.74
N ASP A 485 26.48 -0.22 -17.51
CA ASP A 485 27.83 0.29 -17.28
C ASP A 485 27.87 1.79 -16.97
N LYS A 486 26.87 2.55 -17.42
CA LYS A 486 26.72 3.98 -17.14
C LYS A 486 26.28 4.28 -15.70
N MET A 487 25.72 3.31 -14.99
CA MET A 487 25.27 3.48 -13.61
C MET A 487 26.31 2.90 -12.67
N THR A 488 26.93 3.75 -11.84
CA THR A 488 27.88 3.30 -10.82
C THR A 488 27.22 3.22 -9.46
N THR A 489 27.67 2.30 -8.62
CA THR A 489 27.24 2.18 -7.21
C THR A 489 27.41 3.50 -6.46
N LEU A 490 28.49 4.24 -6.74
CA LEU A 490 28.69 5.57 -6.14
C LEU A 490 27.58 6.54 -6.54
N SER A 491 27.19 6.59 -7.82
CA SER A 491 26.07 7.43 -8.25
C SER A 491 24.76 7.03 -7.58
N ALA A 492 24.53 5.73 -7.36
CA ALA A 492 23.34 5.24 -6.66
C ALA A 492 23.34 5.65 -5.18
N VAL A 493 24.48 5.53 -4.50
CA VAL A 493 24.65 5.97 -3.10
C VAL A 493 24.45 7.47 -2.95
N LEU A 494 25.03 8.27 -3.84
CA LEU A 494 24.85 9.73 -3.84
C LEU A 494 23.40 10.13 -4.11
N ALA A 495 22.71 9.45 -5.03
CA ALA A 495 21.29 9.65 -5.27
C ALA A 495 20.41 9.21 -4.08
N THR A 496 20.91 8.30 -3.24
CA THR A 496 20.24 7.83 -2.02
C THR A 496 20.50 8.74 -0.81
N SER A 497 21.55 9.58 -0.83
CA SER A 497 21.90 10.39 0.35
C SER A 497 20.79 11.31 0.89
N PRO A 498 19.86 11.85 0.07
CA PRO A 498 18.74 12.65 0.58
C PRO A 498 17.74 11.87 1.44
N ILE A 499 17.85 10.53 1.51
CA ILE A 499 17.02 9.66 2.36
C ILE A 499 17.06 10.05 3.85
N VAL A 500 18.10 10.77 4.30
CA VAL A 500 18.18 11.29 5.67
C VAL A 500 16.95 12.15 6.04
N ILE A 501 16.34 12.83 5.06
CA ILE A 501 15.10 13.61 5.23
C ILE A 501 13.92 12.71 5.63
N LEU A 502 13.92 11.44 5.20
CA LEU A 502 12.93 10.44 5.59
C LEU A 502 13.33 9.68 6.87
N ILE A 503 14.62 9.47 7.11
CA ILE A 503 15.12 8.77 8.31
C ILE A 503 14.89 9.60 9.57
N ALA A 504 15.25 10.89 9.54
CA ALA A 504 15.23 11.74 10.74
C ALA A 504 13.85 11.79 11.42
N PRO A 505 12.73 11.92 10.69
CA PRO A 505 11.44 11.95 11.34
C PRO A 505 10.99 10.58 11.88
N PHE A 506 11.44 9.43 11.33
CA PHE A 506 11.20 8.12 11.97
C PHE A 506 11.98 7.97 13.28
N VAL A 507 13.24 8.40 13.32
CA VAL A 507 14.02 8.44 14.56
C VAL A 507 13.35 9.38 15.58
N ALA A 508 12.79 10.50 15.12
CA ALA A 508 12.07 11.43 15.97
C ALA A 508 10.80 10.78 16.54
N MET A 509 10.02 10.06 15.72
CA MET A 509 8.86 9.30 16.19
C MET A 509 9.24 8.31 17.29
N GLY A 510 10.34 7.55 17.12
CA GLY A 510 10.78 6.57 18.10
C GLY A 510 11.25 7.21 19.40
N THR A 511 12.01 8.31 19.27
CA THR A 511 12.45 9.12 20.40
C THR A 511 11.25 9.63 21.19
N LEU A 512 10.27 10.23 20.51
CA LEU A 512 9.06 10.75 21.14
C LEU A 512 8.19 9.65 21.73
N ALA A 513 8.13 8.47 21.12
CA ALA A 513 7.40 7.33 21.67
C ALA A 513 7.98 6.90 23.04
N PHE A 514 9.30 6.89 23.19
CA PHE A 514 9.95 6.61 24.48
C PHE A 514 9.67 7.72 25.50
N TYR A 515 9.95 8.97 25.13
CA TYR A 515 9.85 10.11 26.06
C TYR A 515 8.42 10.61 26.31
N ALA A 516 7.42 10.16 25.56
CA ALA A 516 6.02 10.55 25.80
C ALA A 516 5.55 10.22 27.23
N SER A 517 6.06 9.13 27.81
CA SER A 517 5.80 8.76 29.20
C SER A 517 6.48 9.68 30.23
N ILE A 518 7.57 10.36 29.85
CA ILE A 518 8.40 11.20 30.73
C ILE A 518 8.02 12.67 30.60
N TRP A 519 7.90 13.17 29.37
CA TRP A 519 7.61 14.58 29.09
C TRP A 519 6.11 14.88 28.92
N GLY A 520 5.28 13.86 29.05
CA GLY A 520 3.82 13.96 29.01
C GLY A 520 3.22 13.78 27.61
N ALA A 521 1.89 13.65 27.60
CA ALA A 521 1.14 13.21 26.43
C ALA A 521 1.06 14.21 25.27
N PHE A 522 1.50 15.47 25.44
CA PHE A 522 1.70 16.42 24.33
C PHE A 522 2.57 15.82 23.21
N TRP A 523 3.61 15.06 23.58
CA TRP A 523 4.57 14.50 22.62
C TRP A 523 3.98 13.38 21.75
N ASN A 524 2.92 12.70 22.19
CA ASN A 524 2.13 11.83 21.32
C ASN A 524 1.50 12.61 20.16
N THR A 525 1.17 13.88 20.36
CA THR A 525 0.66 14.79 19.31
C THR A 525 1.71 15.12 18.30
N VAL A 526 2.90 15.48 18.77
CA VAL A 526 4.03 15.79 17.90
C VAL A 526 4.42 14.56 17.07
N MET A 527 4.44 13.37 17.68
CA MET A 527 4.65 12.10 16.97
C MET A 527 3.59 11.85 15.90
N SER A 528 2.31 12.10 16.21
CA SER A 528 1.21 11.99 15.24
C SER A 528 1.42 12.91 14.03
N LEU A 529 1.80 14.17 14.29
CA LEU A 529 2.05 15.17 13.24
C LEU A 529 3.23 14.79 12.35
N ILE A 530 4.32 14.31 12.95
CA ILE A 530 5.50 13.82 12.22
C ILE A 530 5.12 12.65 11.31
N THR A 531 4.25 11.76 11.78
CA THR A 531 3.77 10.62 11.00
C THR A 531 2.98 11.07 9.77
N ILE A 532 2.04 12.02 9.95
CA ILE A 532 1.27 12.62 8.84
C ILE A 532 2.22 13.27 7.84
N PHE A 533 3.20 14.04 8.32
CA PHE A 533 4.21 14.69 7.49
C PHE A 533 4.98 13.67 6.65
N ASN A 534 5.46 12.58 7.26
CA ASN A 534 6.18 11.51 6.55
C ASN A 534 5.34 10.84 5.47
N VAL A 535 4.07 10.53 5.77
CA VAL A 535 3.15 9.95 4.79
C VAL A 535 2.94 10.91 3.62
N ALA A 536 2.75 12.19 3.89
CA ALA A 536 2.58 13.21 2.86
C ALA A 536 3.84 13.37 1.99
N VAL A 537 5.02 13.49 2.60
CA VAL A 537 6.30 13.63 1.87
C VAL A 537 6.56 12.41 0.98
N THR A 538 6.40 11.20 1.52
CA THR A 538 6.59 9.96 0.76
C THR A 538 5.60 9.84 -0.40
N SER A 539 4.34 10.22 -0.17
CA SER A 539 3.32 10.23 -1.21
C SER A 539 3.66 11.21 -2.32
N VAL A 540 3.97 12.46 -1.97
CA VAL A 540 4.33 13.50 -2.95
C VAL A 540 5.59 13.08 -3.72
N ALA A 541 6.62 12.57 -3.04
CA ALA A 541 7.83 12.09 -3.69
C ALA A 541 7.53 10.98 -4.72
N SER A 542 6.66 10.04 -4.39
CA SER A 542 6.24 8.95 -5.30
C SER A 542 5.49 9.48 -6.52
N LEU A 543 4.58 10.44 -6.33
CA LEU A 543 3.86 11.09 -7.43
C LEU A 543 4.81 11.84 -8.37
N VAL A 544 5.75 12.60 -7.80
CA VAL A 544 6.74 13.35 -8.58
C VAL A 544 7.70 12.39 -9.31
N CYS A 545 8.07 11.27 -8.69
CA CYS A 545 8.84 10.21 -9.34
C CYS A 545 8.13 9.69 -10.60
N LEU A 546 6.85 9.35 -10.49
CA LEU A 546 6.05 8.87 -11.63
C LEU A 546 5.89 9.95 -12.71
N TYR A 547 5.82 11.23 -12.32
CA TYR A 547 5.83 12.34 -13.26
C TYR A 547 7.11 12.38 -14.10
N TYR A 548 8.29 12.25 -13.48
CA TYR A 548 9.57 12.24 -14.21
C TYR A 548 9.69 11.06 -15.17
N ILE A 549 9.26 9.87 -14.76
CA ILE A 549 9.22 8.70 -15.64
C ILE A 549 8.26 8.96 -16.82
N ALA A 550 7.05 9.45 -16.55
CA ALA A 550 6.07 9.75 -17.60
C ALA A 550 6.54 10.87 -18.54
N GLN A 551 7.26 11.87 -18.03
CA GLN A 551 7.83 12.95 -18.82
C GLN A 551 8.89 12.43 -19.79
N ALA A 552 9.77 11.52 -19.34
CA ALA A 552 10.79 10.92 -20.19
C ALA A 552 10.20 10.12 -21.37
N VAL A 553 9.04 9.48 -21.19
CA VAL A 553 8.33 8.78 -22.29
C VAL A 553 7.67 9.75 -23.28
N ARG A 554 7.28 10.94 -22.83
CA ARG A 554 6.55 11.92 -23.65
C ARG A 554 7.45 12.83 -24.48
N ASP A 555 8.64 13.11 -23.97
CA ASP A 555 9.64 13.92 -24.67
C ASP A 555 10.16 13.13 -25.89
N PRO A 556 9.94 13.57 -27.13
CA PRO A 556 10.35 12.84 -28.32
C PRO A 556 11.85 12.55 -28.38
N VAL A 557 12.68 13.48 -27.87
CA VAL A 557 14.14 13.33 -27.88
C VAL A 557 14.55 12.24 -26.89
N LYS A 558 14.02 12.29 -25.66
CA LYS A 558 14.30 11.27 -24.64
C LYS A 558 13.73 9.91 -25.03
N LYS A 559 12.52 9.89 -25.59
CA LYS A 559 11.87 8.68 -26.06
C LYS A 559 12.68 7.98 -27.15
N ALA A 560 13.23 8.72 -28.12
CA ALA A 560 14.10 8.15 -29.15
C ALA A 560 15.35 7.49 -28.54
N VAL A 561 15.95 8.10 -27.51
CA VAL A 561 17.08 7.50 -26.76
C VAL A 561 16.65 6.23 -26.03
N VAL A 562 15.47 6.25 -25.39
CA VAL A 562 14.92 5.09 -24.67
C VAL A 562 14.61 3.91 -25.60
N GLU A 563 14.05 4.19 -26.78
CA GLU A 563 13.75 3.17 -27.80
C GLU A 563 15.02 2.60 -28.42
N ALA A 564 16.10 3.38 -28.50
CA ALA A 564 17.39 2.97 -29.01
C ALA A 564 18.22 2.09 -28.05
N TYR A 565 17.77 1.84 -26.81
CA TYR A 565 18.46 0.89 -25.94
C TYR A 565 18.44 -0.52 -26.55
N GLU A 566 19.61 -1.17 -26.55
CA GLU A 566 19.76 -2.55 -27.00
C GLU A 566 18.89 -3.50 -26.16
N GLU A 567 18.27 -4.46 -26.85
CA GLU A 567 17.49 -5.51 -26.21
C GLU A 567 18.39 -6.57 -25.57
N ASP A 568 18.00 -6.99 -24.37
CA ASP A 568 18.60 -8.15 -23.73
C ASP A 568 18.12 -9.42 -24.45
N LYS A 569 19.00 -9.98 -25.29
CA LYS A 569 18.72 -11.12 -26.17
C LYS A 569 18.42 -12.40 -25.39
N ASP A 570 19.11 -12.61 -24.26
CA ASP A 570 18.90 -13.78 -23.42
C ASP A 570 17.50 -13.74 -22.79
N VAL A 571 17.10 -12.56 -22.32
CA VAL A 571 15.76 -12.33 -21.79
C VAL A 571 14.71 -12.47 -22.88
N ALA A 572 14.94 -11.93 -24.07
CA ALA A 572 14.01 -12.08 -25.20
C ALA A 572 13.78 -13.55 -25.57
N ALA A 573 14.82 -14.38 -25.55
CA ALA A 573 14.70 -15.82 -25.79
C ALA A 573 13.89 -16.52 -24.68
N ILE A 574 14.11 -16.17 -23.41
CA ILE A 574 13.34 -16.70 -22.28
C ILE A 574 11.86 -16.28 -22.34
N ASP A 575 11.60 -15.02 -22.69
CA ASP A 575 10.24 -14.50 -22.83
C ASP A 575 9.50 -15.20 -23.98
N ALA A 576 10.17 -15.44 -25.10
CA ALA A 576 9.62 -16.21 -26.22
C ALA A 576 9.30 -17.66 -25.83
N ALA A 577 10.22 -18.35 -25.14
CA ALA A 577 10.00 -19.70 -24.66
C ALA A 577 8.86 -19.78 -23.62
N SER A 578 8.80 -18.80 -22.73
CA SER A 578 7.74 -18.67 -21.72
C SER A 578 6.39 -18.39 -22.38
N ALA A 579 6.35 -17.54 -23.41
CA ALA A 579 5.15 -17.26 -24.19
C ALA A 579 4.63 -18.53 -24.90
N ALA A 580 5.52 -19.32 -25.51
CA ALA A 580 5.16 -20.59 -26.15
C ALA A 580 4.59 -21.60 -25.14
N ARG A 581 5.24 -21.77 -23.99
CA ARG A 581 4.74 -22.63 -22.90
C ARG A 581 3.38 -22.14 -22.38
N ASN A 582 3.23 -20.83 -22.17
CA ASN A 582 1.99 -20.24 -21.68
C ASN A 582 0.84 -20.40 -22.68
N ALA A 583 1.12 -20.40 -23.99
CA ALA A 583 0.13 -20.70 -25.02
C ALA A 583 -0.35 -22.15 -24.92
N LEU A 584 0.56 -23.12 -24.75
CA LEU A 584 0.21 -24.54 -24.53
C LEU A 584 -0.61 -24.73 -23.25
N VAL A 585 -0.19 -24.11 -22.14
CA VAL A 585 -0.94 -24.14 -20.88
C VAL A 585 -2.33 -23.54 -21.07
N ALA A 586 -2.44 -22.40 -21.77
CA ALA A 586 -3.73 -21.76 -22.03
C ALA A 586 -4.66 -22.66 -22.87
N ASP A 587 -4.12 -23.41 -23.83
CA ASP A 587 -4.94 -24.32 -24.65
C ASP A 587 -5.53 -25.48 -23.83
N VAL A 588 -4.70 -26.14 -23.00
CA VAL A 588 -5.13 -27.29 -22.19
C VAL A 588 -5.96 -26.88 -20.98
N THR A 589 -5.89 -25.61 -20.57
CA THR A 589 -6.63 -25.05 -19.43
C THR A 589 -7.81 -24.16 -19.85
N THR A 590 -8.27 -24.28 -21.10
CA THR A 590 -9.51 -23.61 -21.53
C THR A 590 -10.70 -24.08 -20.70
N TRP A 591 -11.59 -23.14 -20.36
CA TRP A 591 -12.71 -23.38 -19.44
C TRP A 591 -13.55 -24.59 -19.86
N ASP A 592 -13.82 -24.76 -21.15
CA ASP A 592 -14.69 -25.83 -21.64
C ASP A 592 -13.99 -27.20 -21.71
N LYS A 593 -12.65 -27.24 -21.79
CA LYS A 593 -11.87 -28.49 -21.81
C LYS A 593 -11.58 -29.03 -20.41
N MET A 594 -11.55 -28.18 -19.38
CA MET A 594 -11.23 -28.62 -18.02
C MET A 594 -12.39 -29.42 -17.37
N PRO A 595 -12.12 -30.61 -16.81
CA PRO A 595 -13.13 -31.36 -16.07
C PRO A 595 -13.50 -30.64 -14.77
N LEU A 596 -14.73 -30.87 -14.27
CA LEU A 596 -15.25 -30.16 -13.10
C LEU A 596 -14.35 -30.29 -11.86
N LEU A 597 -13.81 -31.49 -11.60
CA LEU A 597 -12.92 -31.72 -10.47
C LEU A 597 -11.65 -30.85 -10.53
N VAL A 598 -11.08 -30.68 -11.73
CA VAL A 598 -9.89 -29.83 -11.93
C VAL A 598 -10.24 -28.35 -11.78
N LYS A 599 -11.44 -27.93 -12.22
CA LYS A 599 -11.95 -26.58 -11.96
C LYS A 599 -12.09 -26.32 -10.46
N LEU A 600 -12.66 -27.26 -9.71
CA LEU A 600 -12.77 -27.15 -8.25
C LEU A 600 -11.39 -27.10 -7.59
N LEU A 601 -10.45 -27.94 -8.04
CA LEU A 601 -9.07 -27.96 -7.56
C LEU A 601 -8.32 -26.65 -7.84
N LEU A 602 -8.64 -25.96 -8.94
CA LEU A 602 -8.07 -24.65 -9.26
C LEU A 602 -8.69 -23.54 -8.39
N PHE A 603 -10.02 -23.49 -8.29
CA PHE A 603 -10.72 -22.36 -7.67
C PHE A 603 -10.77 -22.44 -6.15
N VAL A 604 -11.16 -23.59 -5.59
CA VAL A 604 -11.47 -23.70 -4.15
C VAL A 604 -10.24 -23.39 -3.29
N PRO A 605 -9.04 -23.95 -3.56
CA PRO A 605 -7.85 -23.61 -2.77
C PRO A 605 -7.38 -22.17 -2.96
N LYS A 606 -7.40 -21.64 -4.19
CA LYS A 606 -6.98 -20.25 -4.47
C LYS A 606 -7.93 -19.22 -3.86
N LEU A 607 -9.25 -19.45 -3.92
CA LEU A 607 -10.25 -18.62 -3.24
C LEU A 607 -10.13 -18.72 -1.72
N GLY A 608 -9.82 -19.91 -1.19
CA GLY A 608 -9.51 -20.11 0.23
C GLY A 608 -8.33 -19.24 0.69
N PHE A 609 -7.26 -19.16 -0.11
CA PHE A 609 -6.12 -18.30 0.22
C PHE A 609 -6.43 -16.80 0.10
N ILE A 610 -7.22 -16.39 -0.89
CA ILE A 610 -7.72 -15.00 -0.97
C ILE A 610 -8.59 -14.67 0.25
N ALA A 611 -9.46 -15.59 0.68
CA ALA A 611 -10.26 -15.43 1.89
C ALA A 611 -9.37 -15.31 3.14
N SER A 612 -8.31 -16.11 3.25
CA SER A 612 -7.29 -16.01 4.31
C SER A 612 -6.63 -14.62 4.34
N SER A 613 -6.35 -14.04 3.16
CA SER A 613 -5.82 -12.67 3.04
C SER A 613 -6.82 -11.60 3.49
N TYR A 614 -8.11 -11.78 3.19
CA TYR A 614 -9.16 -10.89 3.71
C TYR A 614 -9.33 -11.02 5.22
N MET A 615 -9.22 -12.24 5.78
CA MET A 615 -9.22 -12.43 7.23
C MET A 615 -8.07 -11.66 7.87
N LEU A 616 -6.87 -11.71 7.27
CA LEU A 616 -5.73 -10.96 7.76
C LEU A 616 -5.92 -9.44 7.68
N PHE A 617 -6.58 -8.95 6.63
CA PHE A 617 -6.83 -7.52 6.46
C PHE A 617 -7.95 -6.98 7.36
N PHE A 618 -9.09 -7.67 7.44
CA PHE A 618 -10.30 -7.19 8.13
C PHE A 618 -10.48 -7.73 9.56
N ALA A 619 -9.89 -8.89 9.87
CA ALA A 619 -10.02 -9.57 11.15
C ALA A 619 -8.66 -9.81 11.81
N LYS A 620 -7.67 -8.94 11.52
CA LYS A 620 -6.31 -9.00 12.07
C LYS A 620 -6.29 -9.23 13.58
N SER A 621 -7.03 -8.42 14.33
CA SER A 621 -7.13 -8.48 15.79
C SER A 621 -7.70 -9.80 16.32
N HIS A 622 -8.47 -10.53 15.51
CA HIS A 622 -8.97 -11.87 15.83
C HIS A 622 -8.01 -12.98 15.42
N MET A 623 -7.09 -12.73 14.49
CA MET A 623 -6.07 -13.68 14.06
C MET A 623 -4.81 -13.64 14.92
N TYR A 624 -4.41 -12.44 15.37
CA TYR A 624 -3.15 -12.22 16.07
C TYR A 624 -3.33 -11.33 17.30
N VAL A 625 -2.38 -11.44 18.23
CA VAL A 625 -2.17 -10.45 19.29
C VAL A 625 -1.14 -9.44 18.77
N ASP A 626 -1.53 -8.17 18.72
CA ASP A 626 -0.63 -7.08 18.38
C ASP A 626 0.32 -6.81 19.56
N LEU A 627 1.60 -6.63 19.25
CA LEU A 627 2.62 -6.22 20.20
C LEU A 627 3.24 -4.92 19.71
N ASP A 628 3.24 -3.92 20.59
CA ASP A 628 3.99 -2.69 20.34
C ASP A 628 5.49 -2.93 20.46
N ILE A 629 6.26 -2.10 19.76
CA ILE A 629 7.73 -2.20 19.69
C ILE A 629 8.39 -2.10 21.08
N THR A 630 7.76 -1.42 22.03
CA THR A 630 8.20 -1.30 23.43
C THR A 630 7.53 -2.32 24.37
N GLY A 631 6.68 -3.20 23.83
CA GLY A 631 5.93 -4.18 24.60
C GLY A 631 6.81 -5.29 25.16
N ASP A 632 6.27 -6.05 26.12
CA ASP A 632 6.97 -7.22 26.64
C ASP A 632 6.80 -8.44 25.73
N TYR A 633 7.87 -8.87 25.08
CA TYR A 633 7.82 -9.99 24.14
C TYR A 633 7.41 -11.31 24.80
N ASN A 634 7.71 -11.51 26.09
CA ASN A 634 7.40 -12.75 26.81
C ASN A 634 5.89 -13.01 26.89
N THR A 635 5.07 -11.97 26.83
CA THR A 635 3.60 -12.06 26.91
C THR A 635 2.93 -12.66 25.68
N VAL A 636 3.63 -12.64 24.54
CA VAL A 636 3.06 -12.98 23.22
C VAL A 636 3.89 -13.98 22.43
N ALA A 637 5.20 -14.10 22.68
CA ALA A 637 6.11 -14.96 21.95
C ALA A 637 6.00 -16.45 22.34
N CYS A 638 4.78 -16.97 22.48
CA CYS A 638 4.51 -18.39 22.73
C CYS A 638 3.47 -18.96 21.76
N THR A 639 3.53 -20.27 21.58
CA THR A 639 2.58 -21.04 20.75
C THR A 639 1.38 -21.56 21.54
N THR A 640 1.54 -21.75 22.85
CA THR A 640 0.51 -22.26 23.76
C THR A 640 0.42 -21.39 24.99
N ALA A 641 -0.80 -21.16 25.47
CA ALA A 641 -1.02 -20.36 26.67
C ALA A 641 -0.37 -21.04 27.88
N SER A 642 0.43 -20.28 28.62
CA SER A 642 1.10 -20.70 29.85
C SER A 642 1.00 -19.57 30.88
N PRO A 643 1.30 -19.82 32.17
CA PRO A 643 1.34 -18.75 33.17
C PRO A 643 2.31 -17.62 32.83
N GLU A 644 3.40 -17.94 32.12
CA GLU A 644 4.44 -16.98 31.70
C GLU A 644 4.08 -16.27 30.38
N CYS A 645 3.20 -16.87 29.56
CA CYS A 645 2.72 -16.31 28.32
C CYS A 645 1.20 -16.55 28.18
N PRO A 646 0.37 -15.64 28.73
CA PRO A 646 -1.08 -15.84 28.82
C PRO A 646 -1.77 -15.72 27.46
N THR A 647 -1.15 -15.06 26.48
CA THR A 647 -1.77 -14.72 25.20
C THR A 647 -0.86 -15.11 24.02
N PRO A 648 -0.97 -16.35 23.50
CA PRO A 648 -0.23 -16.77 22.32
C PRO A 648 -0.42 -15.80 21.15
N HIS A 649 0.66 -15.49 20.43
CA HIS A 649 0.62 -14.54 19.31
C HIS A 649 -0.42 -14.93 18.26
N VAL A 650 -0.55 -16.23 17.94
CA VAL A 650 -1.51 -16.73 16.95
C VAL A 650 -2.77 -17.23 17.66
N LYS A 651 -3.90 -16.56 17.39
CA LYS A 651 -5.23 -16.93 17.87
C LYS A 651 -5.84 -18.05 17.01
N PRO A 652 -6.94 -18.72 17.44
CA PRO A 652 -7.56 -19.79 16.67
C PRO A 652 -7.92 -19.42 15.21
N LEU A 653 -8.35 -18.18 14.97
CA LEU A 653 -8.64 -17.70 13.62
C LEU A 653 -7.36 -17.53 12.77
N GLY A 654 -6.23 -17.22 13.40
CA GLY A 654 -4.92 -17.17 12.76
C GLY A 654 -4.51 -18.54 12.23
N TRP A 655 -4.69 -19.59 13.04
CA TRP A 655 -4.47 -20.98 12.63
C TRP A 655 -5.38 -21.41 11.48
N ALA A 656 -6.64 -20.99 11.47
CA ALA A 656 -7.53 -21.20 10.32
C ALA A 656 -7.01 -20.52 9.05
N GLY A 657 -6.46 -19.30 9.17
CA GLY A 657 -5.78 -18.60 8.08
C GLY A 657 -4.59 -19.40 7.53
N PHE A 658 -3.70 -19.90 8.39
CA PHE A 658 -2.58 -20.75 7.98
C PHE A 658 -3.03 -22.07 7.35
N ALA A 659 -4.09 -22.69 7.86
CA ALA A 659 -4.66 -23.91 7.28
C ALA A 659 -5.15 -23.66 5.84
N LEU A 660 -5.75 -22.50 5.56
CA LEU A 660 -6.15 -22.11 4.20
C LEU A 660 -4.95 -21.89 3.26
N ILE A 661 -3.83 -21.36 3.77
CA ILE A 661 -2.57 -21.24 3.00
C ILE A 661 -2.04 -22.64 2.67
N LEU A 662 -1.99 -23.54 3.66
CA LEU A 662 -1.53 -24.91 3.45
C LEU A 662 -2.42 -25.66 2.44
N PHE A 663 -3.73 -25.48 2.56
CA PHE A 663 -4.71 -26.03 1.62
C PHE A 663 -4.48 -25.49 0.19
N HIS A 664 -4.16 -24.21 0.04
CA HIS A 664 -3.76 -23.63 -1.24
C HIS A 664 -2.48 -24.26 -1.79
N LEU A 665 -1.41 -24.36 -1.00
CA LEU A 665 -0.15 -24.94 -1.44
C LEU A 665 -0.32 -26.39 -1.93
N LEU A 666 -1.11 -27.19 -1.20
CA LEU A 666 -1.43 -28.56 -1.60
C LEU A 666 -2.25 -28.59 -2.89
N GLY A 667 -3.31 -27.78 -2.97
CA GLY A 667 -4.17 -27.70 -4.15
C GLY A 667 -3.42 -27.25 -5.41
N ASP A 668 -2.56 -26.24 -5.28
CA ASP A 668 -1.74 -25.72 -6.37
C ASP A 668 -0.69 -26.75 -6.83
N HIS A 669 -0.08 -27.48 -5.90
CA HIS A 669 0.83 -28.58 -6.24
C HIS A 669 0.15 -29.67 -7.07
N ILE A 670 -1.04 -30.13 -6.64
CA ILE A 670 -1.80 -31.17 -7.36
C ILE A 670 -2.24 -30.64 -8.73
N PHE A 671 -2.72 -29.40 -8.80
CA PHE A 671 -3.14 -28.77 -10.05
C PHE A 671 -1.98 -28.63 -11.05
N ASN A 672 -0.82 -28.11 -10.60
CA ASN A 672 0.36 -27.93 -11.44
C ASN A 672 0.90 -29.26 -11.96
N ARG A 673 0.83 -30.33 -11.16
CA ARG A 673 1.19 -31.68 -11.60
C ARG A 673 0.26 -32.17 -12.71
N TRP A 674 -1.05 -31.94 -12.58
CA TRP A 674 -2.02 -32.25 -13.63
C TRP A 674 -1.74 -31.48 -14.93
N VAL A 675 -1.48 -30.17 -14.84
CA VAL A 675 -1.12 -29.33 -16.00
C VAL A 675 0.16 -29.83 -16.65
N SER A 676 1.20 -30.10 -15.88
CA SER A 676 2.49 -30.57 -16.40
C SER A 676 2.34 -31.89 -17.17
N ASN A 677 1.55 -32.84 -16.63
CA ASN A 677 1.27 -34.10 -17.30
C ASN A 677 0.53 -33.89 -18.62
N LYS A 678 -0.42 -32.96 -18.69
CA LYS A 678 -1.17 -32.65 -19.92
C LYS A 678 -0.32 -31.95 -20.97
N VAL A 679 0.48 -30.96 -20.57
CA VAL A 679 1.41 -30.27 -21.48
C VAL A 679 2.47 -31.23 -22.01
N GLY A 680 3.01 -32.11 -21.16
CA GLY A 680 3.98 -33.15 -21.56
C GLY A 680 3.39 -34.14 -22.57
N ALA A 681 2.15 -34.61 -22.35
CA ALA A 681 1.45 -35.48 -23.29
C ALA A 681 1.18 -34.79 -24.64
N HIS A 682 0.85 -33.50 -24.63
CA HIS A 682 0.62 -32.72 -25.85
C HIS A 682 1.90 -32.48 -26.66
N SER A 683 3.00 -32.14 -25.96
CA SER A 683 4.32 -31.92 -26.58
C SER A 683 4.93 -33.22 -27.10
N GLY A 684 4.62 -34.36 -26.49
CA GLY A 684 5.05 -35.69 -26.98
C GLY A 684 4.30 -36.17 -28.22
N ALA A 685 3.04 -35.75 -28.40
CA ALA A 685 2.25 -36.08 -29.59
C ALA A 685 2.71 -35.30 -30.83
N ASP A 686 3.17 -34.06 -30.65
CA ASP A 686 3.59 -33.15 -31.73
C ASP A 686 5.01 -33.44 -32.27
N LYS A 687 5.78 -34.30 -31.60
CA LYS A 687 7.11 -34.78 -32.07
C LYS A 687 7.05 -35.76 -33.25
N THR A 688 5.89 -35.97 -33.85
CA THR A 688 5.74 -36.76 -35.09
C THR A 688 5.85 -35.92 -36.36
N VAL A 689 6.14 -34.62 -36.24
CA VAL A 689 6.54 -33.73 -37.34
C VAL A 689 8.07 -33.77 -37.50
N PRO A 690 8.63 -33.98 -38.71
CA PRO A 690 10.07 -34.16 -38.90
C PRO A 690 10.87 -32.94 -38.44
N GLU A 691 12.00 -33.20 -37.75
CA GLU A 691 12.96 -32.19 -37.33
C GLU A 691 13.37 -31.29 -38.50
N PRO A 692 13.41 -29.96 -38.33
CA PRO A 692 14.02 -29.08 -39.32
C PRO A 692 15.54 -29.39 -39.40
N PRO A 693 16.14 -29.28 -40.59
CA PRO A 693 17.52 -29.68 -40.82
C PRO A 693 18.47 -28.92 -39.89
N THR A 694 19.28 -29.69 -39.17
CA THR A 694 20.39 -29.27 -38.32
C THR A 694 21.56 -28.83 -39.20
N ASP A 695 21.44 -27.68 -39.84
CA ASP A 695 22.55 -27.04 -40.53
C ASP A 695 22.89 -25.69 -39.86
N PRO A 696 24.04 -25.55 -39.17
CA PRO A 696 24.42 -24.33 -38.44
C PRO A 696 24.69 -23.09 -39.29
N GLN A 697 24.46 -23.12 -40.61
CA GLN A 697 24.75 -22.01 -41.53
C GLN A 697 23.54 -21.44 -42.28
N ALA A 698 22.33 -21.92 -42.03
CA ALA A 698 21.12 -21.30 -42.59
C ALA A 698 20.59 -20.21 -41.66
N ALA A 699 21.08 -18.98 -41.84
CA ALA A 699 20.43 -17.80 -41.28
C ALA A 699 18.95 -17.77 -41.72
N PRO A 700 17.97 -17.58 -40.82
CA PRO A 700 16.61 -17.35 -41.24
C PRO A 700 16.56 -16.04 -42.02
N ALA A 701 16.18 -16.12 -43.29
CA ALA A 701 15.86 -14.95 -44.09
C ALA A 701 14.85 -14.09 -43.33
N ALA A 702 15.16 -12.80 -43.18
CA ALA A 702 14.31 -11.82 -42.53
C ALA A 702 12.88 -11.94 -43.06
N ILE A 703 11.95 -12.25 -42.15
CA ILE A 703 10.52 -12.17 -42.44
C ILE A 703 10.25 -10.70 -42.75
N ALA A 704 9.97 -10.41 -44.01
CA ALA A 704 9.58 -9.08 -44.47
C ALA A 704 8.35 -8.61 -43.67
N PRO A 705 8.29 -7.33 -43.28
CA PRO A 705 7.14 -6.79 -42.56
C PRO A 705 5.87 -6.99 -43.39
N VAL A 706 4.86 -7.60 -42.77
CA VAL A 706 3.50 -7.71 -43.31
C VAL A 706 3.02 -6.28 -43.62
N PRO A 707 2.63 -5.96 -44.87
CA PRO A 707 2.08 -4.65 -45.17
C PRO A 707 0.77 -4.48 -44.41
N VAL A 708 0.71 -3.44 -43.58
CA VAL A 708 -0.54 -2.94 -43.01
C VAL A 708 -1.42 -2.50 -44.17
N ALA A 709 -2.42 -3.31 -44.50
CA ALA A 709 -3.44 -2.95 -45.48
C ALA A 709 -4.19 -1.71 -44.98
N GLN A 710 -3.95 -0.59 -45.66
CA GLN A 710 -4.88 0.53 -45.76
C GLN A 710 -6.21 0.03 -46.34
N GLN A 711 -7.31 0.22 -45.60
CA GLN A 711 -8.70 0.27 -46.08
C GLN A 711 -9.57 0.54 -44.83
N CYS A 712 -10.44 1.55 -44.70
CA CYS A 712 -11.04 2.45 -45.68
C CYS A 712 -11.35 3.80 -45.02
N ALA A 713 -11.17 4.87 -45.79
CA ALA A 713 -12.03 6.04 -45.72
C ALA A 713 -13.24 5.78 -46.62
N ALA A 714 -14.44 5.93 -46.07
CA ALA A 714 -15.69 6.31 -46.73
C ALA A 714 -16.61 6.89 -45.66
#